data_AF-A0A1Y6EL59-F1
#
_entry.id   AF-A0A1Y6EL59-F1
#
_cell.length_a   1.000
_cell.length_b   1.000
_cell.length_c   1.000
_cell.angle_alpha   90.00
_cell.angle_beta   90.00
_cell.angle_gamma   90.00
#
_symmetry.space_group_name_H-M   'P 1'
#
loop_
_entity.id
_entity.type
_entity.pdbx_description
1 polymer ?
#
loop_
_entity_poly.entity_id
_entity_poly.type
_entity_poly.pdbx_seq_one_letter_code
_entity_poly.pdbx_strand_id
1 'polypeptide(L)'
;MCGLELAVPLAAELIASSHTLVDAERRRRELIQRMWNEQLAAQAIETETQPAPADVPDAAGASAATVAAPPFPTFPAVPSAPSAVPAAPSAVPSAPAAAASPVQPTLEPVDSRPRRSGVQVFLLVTGIVLLSVFALFFVTVAYLFATVEVRVAVTALAGVVVFGIAWLLKRRHLPATAEGVGVTGAVILIGVLEFVRGAELFGSASIAPALYSGVGFLLLSALLEGLHRISRLRFARLGSVLLAPTGVALVVIGALGTLDSGLAWWAGLASAGASTLVLPQVRQRSAEASLVRWIALVCLTAALVPAAFLLPEVPGSSALSYSVSAVVWGAVILRLRTEPHALIWIRAAAVLLGVSASLAPTVAIVRHASTEWNLWAPGTAAGIIAVAFVVGARASTEQLTSRTCRDAQIPALVVAALGLLPGLGLAALHVLGSVVPRYLLWQANPGDAAGFLSELGAWAAVLAPGAAAVLGAIAIRVARPPRAVGAIVGGLAALALLAAASHAGTILLALVAFAVVAVTGLAGLFVTRGRRAPAVRIPSVVLLGVAGFAVVVLSHASSPLWLPGALTVAALIVASRFAVAPETRAASVVRPLLTGLAVGFGFVETTLLMPWISGWRPSPSLMISSFPSATDLVALPGAAAVLLLCVVPLVLRTHAGLAPRGTWDLRAAAIVALLTAFLSSLVLFATGSVSTVDHVARIAIPLGLAVAAIVWQVRGSVAHTAERMVLAGLAPLALAATLAAIADAATAASAATASSAALIVDLAAPVAAILAAALGAILFTRASSGPRGAARIAWESAIALVVFVSVVSCIAPAGESTWLVLLLLAVTPLIVGFADGNPFTNRSPRRFGGTLSCVLAAAALWQFLGFRGVADVEPYTLPLAGLLLGLTAAIALFSPQTATVAAVRSTLFAASLVIALVPSALVSIGDERPVRAVVILLTAAALTTTALLVPRVVRGVLVRDSALYSGIAVLAAVGLTRAVRDALVSDTGLLFPELWVLPAVIALVLTSVVWTRRRALPFRVAQFGVPTAVTLVAVSVVVCLIALPETTSSIRLTAANTTFVGVAVAAAVRRRVPLDRVSQLAALCALVVVGATGLVTGAAHPFELSTTPVALALIVSGLITLRRDAAARTWPNLGLGIAVLLVPSLLADFGGTELWRVIALGVLSVALVVASIVVRWQAPLIVSGVVLLVHAVAQSWPWIQGLYSVVPWWIWLGIGGVILVAVAARYEHRVRNLRSFVGTISSLR
;
A
#
# COMPACT_ATOMS: atom_id res chain seq x y z
N MET A 1 1.46 -48.33 -31.51
CA MET A 1 2.33 -48.84 -32.59
C MET A 1 1.52 -48.79 -33.88
N CYS A 2 2.00 -48.06 -34.89
CA CYS A 2 1.18 -47.53 -36.00
C CYS A 2 1.05 -48.47 -37.21
N GLY A 3 1.34 -49.77 -37.07
CA GLY A 3 1.18 -50.76 -38.15
C GLY A 3 2.09 -50.59 -39.37
N LEU A 4 3.12 -49.74 -39.29
CA LEU A 4 4.07 -49.54 -40.37
C LEU A 4 5.10 -50.69 -40.38
N GLU A 5 5.22 -51.39 -41.50
CA GLU A 5 6.18 -52.46 -41.69
C GLU A 5 7.57 -51.86 -41.96
N LEU A 6 8.52 -52.07 -41.05
CA LEU A 6 9.87 -51.46 -41.11
C LEU A 6 10.91 -52.37 -41.80
N ALA A 7 10.51 -53.57 -42.23
CA ALA A 7 11.37 -54.53 -42.93
C ALA A 7 11.32 -54.34 -44.46
N VAL A 8 11.22 -53.11 -44.93
CA VAL A 8 11.26 -52.73 -46.35
C VAL A 8 12.39 -51.75 -46.61
N PRO A 9 13.02 -51.76 -47.79
CA PRO A 9 14.15 -50.89 -48.13
C PRO A 9 13.84 -49.38 -47.94
N LEU A 10 12.58 -48.97 -48.10
CA LEU A 10 12.11 -47.60 -47.81
C LEU A 10 12.29 -47.16 -46.34
N ALA A 11 12.38 -48.10 -45.39
CA ALA A 11 12.67 -47.77 -43.99
C ALA A 11 14.09 -47.20 -43.82
N ALA A 12 15.05 -47.63 -44.65
CA ALA A 12 16.40 -47.06 -44.65
C ALA A 12 16.40 -45.60 -45.16
N GLU A 13 15.58 -45.30 -46.19
CA GLU A 13 15.40 -43.93 -46.68
C GLU A 13 14.70 -43.03 -45.64
N LEU A 14 13.71 -43.56 -44.91
CA LEU A 14 13.05 -42.85 -43.83
C LEU A 14 14.02 -42.52 -42.68
N ILE A 15 14.89 -43.49 -42.31
CA ILE A 15 15.92 -43.29 -41.30
C ILE A 15 16.94 -42.24 -41.78
N ALA A 16 17.42 -42.33 -43.03
CA ALA A 16 18.31 -41.33 -43.60
C ALA A 16 17.68 -39.92 -43.61
N SER A 17 16.40 -39.81 -43.98
CA SER A 17 15.64 -38.55 -43.96
C SER A 17 15.40 -38.03 -42.53
N SER A 18 15.28 -38.92 -41.55
CA SER A 18 15.17 -38.53 -40.15
C SER A 18 16.52 -38.01 -39.62
N HIS A 19 17.63 -38.62 -40.02
CA HIS A 19 18.98 -38.13 -39.69
C HIS A 19 19.24 -36.75 -40.29
N THR A 20 18.88 -36.51 -41.56
CA THR A 20 19.04 -35.18 -42.16
C THR A 20 18.20 -34.12 -41.46
N LEU A 21 16.99 -34.46 -40.98
CA LEU A 21 16.16 -33.55 -40.19
C LEU A 21 16.81 -33.21 -38.83
N VAL A 22 17.36 -34.22 -38.14
CA VAL A 22 18.07 -34.03 -36.87
C VAL A 22 19.31 -33.16 -37.06
N ASP A 23 20.07 -33.38 -38.14
CA ASP A 23 21.25 -32.58 -38.47
C ASP A 23 20.88 -31.14 -38.84
N ALA A 24 19.79 -30.92 -39.58
CA ALA A 24 19.28 -29.59 -39.88
C ALA A 24 18.85 -28.83 -38.61
N GLU A 25 18.19 -29.51 -37.68
CA GLU A 25 17.80 -28.94 -36.38
C GLU A 25 19.02 -28.64 -35.50
N ARG A 26 20.03 -29.52 -35.49
CA ARG A 26 21.31 -29.26 -34.80
C ARG A 26 21.99 -28.02 -35.38
N ARG A 27 22.06 -27.91 -36.72
CA ARG A 27 22.66 -26.76 -37.41
C ARG A 27 21.92 -25.45 -37.14
N ARG A 28 20.58 -25.49 -37.07
CA ARG A 28 19.75 -24.36 -36.65
C ARG A 28 20.10 -23.90 -35.23
N ARG A 29 20.23 -24.83 -34.27
CA ARG A 29 20.61 -24.49 -32.88
C ARG A 29 22.00 -23.88 -32.81
N GLU A 30 22.97 -24.43 -33.54
CA GLU A 30 24.32 -23.87 -33.62
C GLU A 30 24.34 -22.46 -34.23
N LEU A 31 23.47 -22.16 -35.21
CA LEU A 31 23.32 -20.81 -35.77
C LEU A 31 22.75 -19.83 -34.74
N ILE A 32 21.70 -20.22 -34.03
CA ILE A 32 21.11 -19.40 -32.96
C ILE A 32 22.15 -19.12 -31.86
N GLN A 33 22.90 -20.14 -31.45
CA GLN A 33 23.96 -20.00 -30.45
C GLN A 33 25.05 -19.02 -30.93
N ARG A 34 25.46 -19.12 -32.21
CA ARG A 34 26.42 -18.19 -32.81
C ARG A 34 25.91 -16.76 -32.86
N MET A 35 24.66 -16.55 -33.31
CA MET A 35 24.03 -15.23 -33.30
C MET A 35 24.02 -14.62 -31.88
N TRP A 36 23.71 -15.43 -30.87
CA TRP A 36 23.70 -14.97 -29.48
C TRP A 36 25.10 -14.57 -29.01
N ASN A 37 26.11 -15.39 -29.33
CA ASN A 37 27.50 -15.10 -28.98
C ASN A 37 28.03 -13.85 -29.70
N GLU A 38 27.67 -13.66 -30.98
CA GLU A 38 28.03 -12.45 -31.75
C GLU A 38 27.36 -11.19 -31.20
N GLN A 39 26.08 -11.28 -30.79
CA GLN A 39 25.38 -10.17 -30.15
C GLN A 39 25.97 -9.83 -28.78
N LEU A 40 26.32 -10.84 -27.97
CA LEU A 40 27.00 -10.64 -26.69
C LEU A 40 28.39 -10.03 -26.89
N ALA A 41 29.13 -10.46 -27.92
CA ALA A 41 30.42 -9.87 -28.27
C ALA A 41 30.27 -8.41 -28.75
N ALA A 42 29.27 -8.09 -29.56
CA ALA A 42 28.99 -6.73 -29.99
C ALA A 42 28.61 -5.82 -28.81
N GLN A 43 27.80 -6.32 -27.88
CA GLN A 43 27.45 -5.61 -26.63
C GLN A 43 28.67 -5.43 -25.73
N ALA A 44 29.58 -6.40 -25.66
CA ALA A 44 30.83 -6.26 -24.92
C ALA A 44 31.75 -5.18 -25.52
N ILE A 45 31.84 -5.08 -26.86
CA ILE A 45 32.62 -4.04 -27.56
C ILE A 45 32.00 -2.64 -27.37
N GLU A 46 30.67 -2.52 -27.35
CA GLU A 46 29.97 -1.26 -26.99
C GLU A 46 30.20 -0.88 -25.51
N THR A 47 30.43 -1.88 -24.64
CA THR A 47 30.74 -1.65 -23.23
C THR A 47 32.21 -1.24 -23.02
N GLU A 48 33.15 -1.75 -23.83
CA GLU A 48 34.58 -1.38 -23.79
C GLU A 48 34.92 -0.01 -24.39
N THR A 49 34.04 0.57 -25.23
CA THR A 49 34.25 1.90 -25.84
C THR A 49 33.80 3.06 -24.95
N GLN A 50 33.27 2.79 -23.75
CA GLN A 50 33.12 3.79 -22.69
C GLN A 50 34.43 3.96 -21.92
N PRO A 51 34.95 5.20 -21.72
CA PRO A 51 36.16 5.42 -20.95
C PRO A 51 35.92 5.09 -19.47
N ALA A 52 36.71 4.18 -18.93
CA ALA A 52 36.65 3.73 -17.54
C ALA A 52 37.13 4.81 -16.54
N PRO A 53 36.56 4.88 -15.32
CA PRO A 53 37.28 5.31 -14.14
C PRO A 53 38.11 4.15 -13.54
N ALA A 54 39.24 4.53 -12.93
CA ALA A 54 40.40 3.71 -12.60
C ALA A 54 40.25 2.72 -11.40
N ASP A 55 40.99 1.60 -11.52
CA ASP A 55 41.81 0.82 -10.56
C ASP A 55 41.35 0.63 -9.09
N VAL A 56 41.37 -0.52 -8.37
CA VAL A 56 42.10 -1.83 -8.35
C VAL A 56 41.75 -2.49 -6.94
N PRO A 57 41.99 -3.78 -6.54
CA PRO A 57 41.87 -5.12 -7.14
C PRO A 57 41.23 -6.23 -6.20
N ASP A 58 41.12 -7.46 -6.76
CA ASP A 58 41.24 -8.82 -6.18
C ASP A 58 40.28 -9.46 -5.15
N ALA A 59 39.61 -10.56 -5.58
CA ALA A 59 39.82 -11.98 -5.17
C ALA A 59 38.49 -12.78 -5.29
N ALA A 60 38.32 -13.64 -6.32
CA ALA A 60 38.68 -15.07 -6.38
C ALA A 60 37.69 -16.04 -5.68
N GLY A 61 37.11 -16.96 -6.46
CA GLY A 61 36.34 -18.11 -5.94
C GLY A 61 35.60 -18.91 -7.01
N ALA A 62 36.32 -19.79 -7.70
CA ALA A 62 35.83 -20.73 -8.71
C ALA A 62 35.10 -21.96 -8.13
N SER A 63 34.29 -22.65 -8.97
CA SER A 63 34.16 -24.13 -9.14
C SER A 63 32.69 -24.49 -9.49
N ALA A 64 32.32 -24.87 -10.72
CA ALA A 64 32.50 -26.12 -11.48
C ALA A 64 31.52 -27.28 -11.15
N ALA A 65 30.78 -27.71 -12.19
CA ALA A 65 30.23 -29.04 -12.56
C ALA A 65 29.38 -29.84 -11.53
N THR A 66 28.30 -30.58 -11.87
CA THR A 66 28.20 -31.64 -12.88
C THR A 66 26.72 -32.05 -13.07
N VAL A 67 26.25 -32.24 -14.31
CA VAL A 67 24.96 -32.88 -14.66
C VAL A 67 25.23 -34.34 -15.05
N ALA A 68 24.50 -35.28 -14.48
CA ALA A 68 24.53 -36.70 -14.83
C ALA A 68 23.12 -37.21 -15.20
N ALA A 69 23.05 -38.10 -16.19
CA ALA A 69 21.89 -38.87 -16.67
C ALA A 69 22.35 -40.31 -16.99
N PRO A 70 21.51 -41.31 -17.35
CA PRO A 70 20.18 -41.80 -16.91
C PRO A 70 20.27 -43.30 -16.43
N PRO A 71 19.20 -44.15 -16.23
CA PRO A 71 18.39 -44.80 -17.31
C PRO A 71 16.91 -45.21 -16.98
N PHE A 72 16.15 -45.66 -18.00
CA PHE A 72 14.83 -46.39 -17.98
C PHE A 72 15.00 -47.90 -17.62
N PRO A 73 14.00 -48.85 -17.56
CA PRO A 73 12.59 -48.90 -18.06
C PRO A 73 11.52 -49.73 -17.25
N THR A 74 10.29 -49.86 -17.81
CA THR A 74 9.34 -51.04 -17.86
C THR A 74 7.92 -50.96 -17.27
N PHE A 75 6.95 -51.44 -18.07
CA PHE A 75 5.51 -51.70 -17.80
C PHE A 75 5.25 -53.17 -17.39
N PRO A 76 4.10 -53.48 -16.73
CA PRO A 76 3.09 -54.39 -17.33
C PRO A 76 1.62 -54.00 -16.97
N ALA A 77 0.65 -54.03 -17.90
CA ALA A 77 -0.26 -55.12 -18.33
C ALA A 77 -1.68 -55.11 -17.67
N VAL A 78 -2.71 -55.26 -18.51
CA VAL A 78 -4.17 -55.28 -18.24
C VAL A 78 -4.64 -56.75 -18.03
N PRO A 79 -5.74 -57.05 -17.29
CA PRO A 79 -6.93 -57.56 -17.98
C PRO A 79 -8.33 -57.26 -17.36
N SER A 80 -9.33 -57.20 -18.27
CA SER A 80 -10.72 -57.72 -18.24
C SER A 80 -11.85 -57.16 -17.35
N ALA A 81 -13.02 -56.96 -18.01
CA ALA A 81 -14.40 -56.61 -17.61
C ALA A 81 -15.16 -57.80 -16.89
N PRO A 82 -16.50 -57.82 -16.60
CA PRO A 82 -17.63 -56.96 -17.03
C PRO A 82 -18.84 -56.71 -16.04
N SER A 83 -19.79 -55.86 -16.49
CA SER A 83 -21.27 -55.83 -16.33
C SER A 83 -22.01 -56.14 -15.00
N ALA A 84 -22.94 -55.25 -14.60
CA ALA A 84 -24.39 -55.56 -14.40
C ALA A 84 -25.22 -54.38 -13.79
N VAL A 85 -26.40 -54.15 -14.39
CA VAL A 85 -27.64 -53.48 -13.90
C VAL A 85 -28.56 -54.65 -13.41
N PRO A 86 -29.62 -54.58 -12.53
CA PRO A 86 -30.66 -53.53 -12.44
C PRO A 86 -31.42 -53.32 -11.09
N ALA A 87 -32.41 -52.41 -11.15
CA ALA A 87 -33.75 -52.46 -10.54
C ALA A 87 -34.06 -51.78 -9.17
N ALA A 88 -35.17 -51.03 -9.20
CA ALA A 88 -35.95 -50.38 -8.12
C ALA A 88 -36.89 -51.41 -7.40
N PRO A 89 -37.95 -51.08 -6.61
CA PRO A 89 -38.49 -49.78 -6.12
C PRO A 89 -39.03 -49.77 -4.66
N SER A 90 -39.68 -48.64 -4.29
CA SER A 90 -40.84 -48.46 -3.37
C SER A 90 -40.71 -48.64 -1.85
N ALA A 91 -41.07 -47.60 -1.08
CA ALA A 91 -42.33 -47.54 -0.29
C ALA A 91 -42.41 -46.31 0.64
N VAL A 92 -43.59 -45.70 0.67
CA VAL A 92 -44.14 -44.65 1.56
C VAL A 92 -45.13 -45.37 2.51
N PRO A 93 -45.41 -44.97 3.78
CA PRO A 93 -46.53 -44.02 4.02
C PRO A 93 -46.57 -43.16 5.31
N SER A 94 -47.26 -42.00 5.17
CA SER A 94 -48.31 -41.37 6.01
C SER A 94 -48.06 -40.77 7.43
N ALA A 95 -48.11 -39.42 7.50
CA ALA A 95 -49.09 -38.49 8.18
C ALA A 95 -49.39 -38.58 9.71
N PRO A 96 -50.10 -37.62 10.41
CA PRO A 96 -50.81 -36.40 9.95
C PRO A 96 -50.80 -35.10 10.86
N ALA A 97 -51.33 -33.99 10.28
CA ALA A 97 -52.20 -32.87 10.81
C ALA A 97 -51.82 -32.04 12.09
N ALA A 98 -52.16 -30.76 12.31
CA ALA A 98 -53.15 -29.80 11.77
C ALA A 98 -52.81 -28.34 12.17
N ALA A 99 -53.31 -27.33 11.42
CA ALA A 99 -54.05 -26.13 11.91
C ALA A 99 -54.21 -25.06 10.80
N ALA A 100 -55.37 -24.39 10.78
CA ALA A 100 -55.98 -23.69 9.65
C ALA A 100 -55.94 -22.13 9.72
N SER A 101 -56.22 -21.55 8.54
CA SER A 101 -56.37 -20.18 7.96
C SER A 101 -57.23 -19.14 8.74
N PRO A 102 -57.58 -17.90 8.25
CA PRO A 102 -57.39 -17.21 6.93
C PRO A 102 -56.97 -15.70 7.02
N VAL A 103 -56.70 -14.93 5.96
CA VAL A 103 -57.64 -14.05 5.19
C VAL A 103 -56.88 -13.33 4.04
N GLN A 104 -57.47 -13.25 2.84
CA GLN A 104 -57.11 -12.37 1.71
C GLN A 104 -58.03 -11.12 1.67
N PRO A 105 -57.69 -10.06 0.90
CA PRO A 105 -58.48 -9.84 -0.31
C PRO A 105 -57.70 -9.35 -1.56
N THR A 106 -58.06 -10.00 -2.69
CA THR A 106 -58.34 -9.50 -4.06
C THR A 106 -57.42 -8.48 -4.75
N LEU A 107 -56.82 -8.91 -5.88
CA LEU A 107 -56.60 -8.10 -7.08
C LEU A 107 -56.91 -8.95 -8.34
N GLU A 108 -57.58 -8.30 -9.29
CA GLU A 108 -58.22 -8.78 -10.52
C GLU A 108 -57.33 -9.56 -11.51
N PRO A 109 -57.93 -10.38 -12.40
CA PRO A 109 -57.19 -11.18 -13.37
C PRO A 109 -56.73 -10.33 -14.56
N VAL A 110 -55.41 -10.20 -14.73
CA VAL A 110 -54.82 -9.79 -16.01
C VAL A 110 -54.63 -11.06 -16.85
N ASP A 111 -55.33 -11.09 -17.99
CA ASP A 111 -55.25 -12.12 -19.04
C ASP A 111 -53.84 -12.68 -19.26
N SER A 112 -53.59 -13.86 -18.70
CA SER A 112 -52.42 -14.66 -19.05
C SER A 112 -52.69 -15.39 -20.36
N ARG A 113 -52.17 -14.86 -21.47
CA ARG A 113 -51.99 -15.65 -22.70
C ARG A 113 -51.32 -17.00 -22.36
N PRO A 114 -51.72 -18.11 -23.02
CA PRO A 114 -51.29 -19.45 -22.63
C PRO A 114 -49.77 -19.59 -22.69
N ARG A 115 -49.17 -19.89 -21.54
CA ARG A 115 -47.77 -20.34 -21.44
C ARG A 115 -47.69 -21.72 -22.09
N ARG A 116 -47.08 -21.77 -23.28
CA ARG A 116 -46.76 -23.02 -23.98
C ARG A 116 -45.93 -23.92 -23.05
N SER A 117 -46.30 -25.20 -22.96
CA SER A 117 -45.68 -26.15 -22.03
C SER A 117 -44.22 -26.42 -22.43
N GLY A 118 -43.33 -26.47 -21.43
CA GLY A 118 -41.90 -26.79 -21.65
C GLY A 118 -41.70 -28.14 -22.36
N VAL A 119 -42.65 -29.08 -22.18
CA VAL A 119 -42.71 -30.37 -22.86
C VAL A 119 -42.82 -30.24 -24.39
N GLN A 120 -43.58 -29.27 -24.89
CA GLN A 120 -43.74 -29.03 -26.34
C GLN A 120 -42.46 -28.47 -26.98
N VAL A 121 -41.69 -27.68 -26.23
CA VAL A 121 -40.39 -27.17 -26.66
C VAL A 121 -39.33 -28.27 -26.57
N PHE A 122 -39.39 -29.12 -25.54
CA PHE A 122 -38.49 -30.27 -25.36
C PHE A 122 -38.64 -31.32 -26.47
N LEU A 123 -39.88 -31.69 -26.84
CA LEU A 123 -40.14 -32.60 -27.97
C LEU A 123 -39.69 -32.00 -29.30
N LEU A 124 -39.87 -30.69 -29.49
CA LEU A 124 -39.44 -29.99 -30.71
C LEU A 124 -37.91 -29.94 -30.82
N VAL A 125 -37.21 -29.61 -29.74
CA VAL A 125 -35.74 -29.56 -29.69
C VAL A 125 -35.14 -30.96 -29.85
N THR A 126 -35.70 -31.96 -29.17
CA THR A 126 -35.26 -33.36 -29.30
C THR A 126 -35.45 -33.90 -30.73
N GLY A 127 -36.56 -33.55 -31.39
CA GLY A 127 -36.82 -33.88 -32.78
C GLY A 127 -35.84 -33.21 -33.76
N ILE A 128 -35.49 -31.93 -33.54
CA ILE A 128 -34.49 -31.21 -34.35
C ILE A 128 -33.08 -31.81 -34.17
N VAL A 129 -32.74 -32.24 -32.95
CA VAL A 129 -31.44 -32.90 -32.66
C VAL A 129 -31.35 -34.27 -33.34
N LEU A 130 -32.38 -35.12 -33.24
CA LEU A 130 -32.43 -36.42 -33.93
C LEU A 130 -32.39 -36.27 -35.45
N LEU A 131 -33.09 -35.28 -36.01
CA LEU A 131 -33.07 -34.97 -37.43
C LEU A 131 -31.68 -34.48 -37.89
N SER A 132 -30.99 -33.69 -37.05
CA SER A 132 -29.62 -33.23 -37.32
C SER A 132 -28.61 -34.38 -37.27
N VAL A 133 -28.77 -35.34 -36.35
CA VAL A 133 -27.94 -36.56 -36.27
C VAL A 133 -28.18 -37.47 -37.48
N PHE A 134 -29.43 -37.64 -37.90
CA PHE A 134 -29.77 -38.40 -39.10
C PHE A 134 -29.19 -37.74 -40.36
N ALA A 135 -29.28 -36.42 -40.48
CA ALA A 135 -28.67 -35.66 -41.57
C ALA A 135 -27.13 -35.83 -41.57
N LEU A 136 -26.48 -35.82 -40.41
CA LEU A 136 -25.04 -36.02 -40.28
C LEU A 136 -24.60 -37.41 -40.76
N PHE A 137 -25.36 -38.45 -40.40
CA PHE A 137 -25.11 -39.82 -40.85
C PHE A 137 -25.27 -39.95 -42.37
N PHE A 138 -26.33 -39.37 -42.94
CA PHE A 138 -26.58 -39.40 -44.38
C PHE A 138 -25.54 -38.62 -45.18
N VAL A 139 -25.07 -37.47 -44.66
CA VAL A 139 -23.95 -36.72 -45.23
C VAL A 139 -22.66 -37.53 -45.18
N THR A 140 -22.41 -38.29 -44.11
CA THR A 140 -21.24 -39.17 -43.98
C THR A 140 -21.29 -40.33 -44.98
N VAL A 141 -22.45 -40.93 -45.19
CA VAL A 141 -22.65 -41.99 -46.21
C VAL A 141 -22.55 -41.44 -47.63
N ALA A 142 -23.13 -40.26 -47.90
CA ALA A 142 -22.99 -39.57 -49.19
C ALA A 142 -21.52 -39.22 -49.48
N TYR A 143 -20.72 -38.93 -48.45
CA TYR A 143 -19.30 -38.65 -48.56
C TYR A 143 -18.46 -39.86 -49.00
N LEU A 144 -18.94 -41.09 -48.75
CA LEU A 144 -18.24 -42.31 -49.12
C LEU A 144 -18.48 -42.76 -50.57
N PHE A 145 -19.60 -42.37 -51.19
CA PHE A 145 -20.03 -42.95 -52.48
C PHE A 145 -20.23 -41.95 -53.64
N ALA A 146 -20.39 -40.65 -53.38
CA ALA A 146 -20.65 -39.66 -54.44
C ALA A 146 -19.39 -38.87 -54.82
N THR A 147 -19.28 -38.38 -56.06
CA THR A 147 -18.28 -37.36 -56.41
C THR A 147 -18.61 -36.05 -55.70
N VAL A 148 -17.62 -35.20 -55.45
CA VAL A 148 -17.77 -34.01 -54.60
C VAL A 148 -18.84 -33.05 -55.15
N GLU A 149 -18.96 -32.93 -56.47
CA GLU A 149 -20.03 -32.20 -57.18
C GLU A 149 -21.43 -32.74 -56.88
N VAL A 150 -21.59 -34.06 -56.96
CA VAL A 150 -22.88 -34.74 -56.69
C VAL A 150 -23.29 -34.59 -55.22
N ARG A 151 -22.32 -34.66 -54.29
CA ARG A 151 -22.58 -34.42 -52.85
C ARG A 151 -23.15 -33.03 -52.62
N VAL A 152 -22.54 -32.00 -53.24
CA VAL A 152 -22.97 -30.60 -53.12
C VAL A 152 -24.37 -30.40 -53.70
N ALA A 153 -24.63 -30.93 -54.90
CA ALA A 153 -25.92 -30.81 -55.56
C ALA A 153 -27.06 -31.51 -54.78
N VAL A 154 -26.83 -32.74 -54.31
CA VAL A 154 -27.81 -33.51 -53.52
C VAL A 154 -28.09 -32.83 -52.18
N THR A 155 -27.06 -32.29 -51.51
CA THR A 155 -27.21 -31.61 -50.21
C THR A 155 -27.93 -30.26 -50.37
N ALA A 156 -27.67 -29.52 -51.45
CA ALA A 156 -28.39 -28.29 -51.79
C ALA A 156 -29.87 -28.57 -52.08
N LEU A 157 -30.16 -29.60 -52.88
CA LEU A 157 -31.52 -30.04 -53.19
C LEU A 157 -32.26 -30.46 -51.92
N ALA A 158 -31.61 -31.23 -51.04
CA ALA A 158 -32.18 -31.62 -49.75
C ALA A 158 -32.54 -30.40 -48.89
N GLY A 159 -31.68 -29.37 -48.84
CA GLY A 159 -31.98 -28.10 -48.15
C GLY A 159 -33.24 -27.41 -48.68
N VAL A 160 -33.38 -27.31 -50.01
CA VAL A 160 -34.56 -26.72 -50.65
C VAL A 160 -35.84 -27.53 -50.40
N VAL A 161 -35.76 -28.87 -50.48
CA VAL A 161 -36.88 -29.77 -50.17
C VAL A 161 -37.32 -29.63 -48.72
N VAL A 162 -36.38 -29.55 -47.78
CA VAL A 162 -36.66 -29.34 -46.35
C VAL A 162 -37.41 -28.02 -46.12
N PHE A 163 -37.08 -26.94 -46.85
CA PHE A 163 -37.87 -25.71 -46.80
C PHE A 163 -39.27 -25.85 -47.38
N GLY A 164 -39.42 -26.59 -48.49
CA GLY A 164 -40.73 -26.91 -49.07
C GLY A 164 -41.62 -27.67 -48.08
N ILE A 165 -41.04 -28.64 -47.36
CA ILE A 165 -41.72 -29.40 -46.29
C ILE A 165 -42.10 -28.46 -45.13
N ALA A 166 -41.18 -27.60 -44.67
CA ALA A 166 -41.46 -26.62 -43.62
C ALA A 166 -42.62 -25.68 -44.02
N TRP A 167 -42.67 -25.23 -45.27
CA TRP A 167 -43.76 -24.41 -45.78
C TRP A 167 -45.10 -25.16 -45.85
N LEU A 168 -45.09 -26.41 -46.31
CA LEU A 168 -46.28 -27.25 -46.38
C LEU A 168 -46.83 -27.57 -44.98
N LEU A 169 -45.96 -27.90 -44.02
CA LEU A 169 -46.33 -28.14 -42.61
C LEU A 169 -46.96 -26.89 -41.99
N LYS A 170 -46.46 -25.70 -42.35
CA LYS A 170 -47.07 -24.45 -41.91
C LYS A 170 -48.45 -24.23 -42.51
N ARG A 171 -48.63 -24.51 -43.81
CA ARG A 171 -49.95 -24.46 -44.48
C ARG A 171 -50.96 -25.43 -43.84
N ARG A 172 -50.49 -26.54 -43.27
CA ARG A 172 -51.31 -27.52 -42.53
C ARG A 172 -51.45 -27.23 -41.02
N HIS A 173 -51.27 -25.98 -40.59
CA HIS A 173 -51.45 -25.54 -39.20
C HIS A 173 -50.51 -26.19 -38.16
N LEU A 174 -49.31 -26.64 -38.55
CA LEU A 174 -48.27 -27.15 -37.64
C LEU A 174 -47.09 -26.17 -37.52
N PRO A 175 -47.27 -24.96 -36.94
CA PRO A 175 -46.27 -23.90 -36.99
C PRO A 175 -45.01 -24.23 -36.19
N ALA A 176 -45.09 -24.92 -35.05
CA ALA A 176 -43.90 -25.22 -34.24
C ALA A 176 -42.93 -26.15 -34.98
N THR A 177 -43.46 -27.24 -35.56
CA THR A 177 -42.69 -28.21 -36.34
C THR A 177 -42.13 -27.60 -37.63
N ALA A 178 -42.92 -26.76 -38.31
CA ALA A 178 -42.48 -26.02 -39.49
C ALA A 178 -41.27 -25.10 -39.20
N GLU A 179 -41.24 -24.42 -38.04
CA GLU A 179 -40.11 -23.57 -37.63
C GLU A 179 -38.85 -24.42 -37.37
N GLY A 180 -39.00 -25.58 -36.70
CA GLY A 180 -37.88 -26.49 -36.42
C GLY A 180 -37.27 -27.14 -37.67
N VAL A 181 -38.13 -27.63 -38.57
CA VAL A 181 -37.71 -28.20 -39.86
C VAL A 181 -37.06 -27.12 -40.73
N GLY A 182 -37.60 -25.90 -40.71
CA GLY A 182 -37.03 -24.76 -41.44
C GLY A 182 -35.62 -24.36 -40.98
N VAL A 183 -35.33 -24.37 -39.67
CA VAL A 183 -33.96 -24.15 -39.15
C VAL A 183 -32.98 -25.19 -39.71
N THR A 184 -33.41 -26.45 -39.78
CA THR A 184 -32.59 -27.54 -40.32
C THR A 184 -32.23 -27.27 -41.79
N GLY A 185 -33.19 -26.82 -42.60
CA GLY A 185 -32.94 -26.42 -44.00
C GLY A 185 -31.92 -25.29 -44.12
N ALA A 186 -31.95 -24.30 -43.21
CA ALA A 186 -31.00 -23.19 -43.22
C ALA A 186 -29.57 -23.63 -42.86
N VAL A 187 -29.42 -24.52 -41.86
CA VAL A 187 -28.12 -25.09 -41.49
C VAL A 187 -27.54 -25.94 -42.62
N ILE A 188 -28.39 -26.72 -43.31
CA ILE A 188 -27.96 -27.50 -44.47
C ILE A 188 -27.42 -26.57 -45.57
N LEU A 189 -28.11 -25.48 -45.89
CA LEU A 189 -27.62 -24.53 -46.90
C LEU A 189 -26.34 -23.78 -46.50
N ILE A 190 -26.14 -23.48 -45.21
CA ILE A 190 -24.86 -22.95 -44.72
C ILE A 190 -23.74 -23.97 -44.95
N GLY A 191 -24.00 -25.25 -44.62
CA GLY A 191 -23.04 -26.34 -44.85
C GLY A 191 -22.72 -26.52 -46.33
N VAL A 192 -23.72 -26.42 -47.21
CA VAL A 192 -23.53 -26.47 -48.67
C VAL A 192 -22.54 -25.41 -49.15
N LEU A 193 -22.61 -24.19 -48.61
CA LEU A 193 -21.70 -23.11 -48.99
C LEU A 193 -20.24 -23.48 -48.69
N GLU A 194 -19.97 -24.00 -47.50
CA GLU A 194 -18.63 -24.44 -47.10
C GLU A 194 -18.18 -25.69 -47.88
N PHE A 195 -19.10 -26.59 -48.24
CA PHE A 195 -18.78 -27.73 -49.11
C PHE A 195 -18.40 -27.31 -50.53
N VAL A 196 -19.10 -26.34 -51.14
CA VAL A 196 -18.75 -25.81 -52.47
C VAL A 196 -17.33 -25.25 -52.46
N ARG A 197 -16.96 -24.53 -51.38
CA ARG A 197 -15.62 -23.97 -51.22
C ARG A 197 -14.55 -25.03 -50.96
N GLY A 198 -14.78 -25.95 -50.02
CA GLY A 198 -13.83 -27.00 -49.66
C GLY A 198 -13.59 -28.01 -50.80
N ALA A 199 -14.52 -28.06 -51.75
CA ALA A 199 -14.45 -28.83 -52.98
C ALA A 199 -13.84 -28.07 -54.17
N GLU A 200 -13.48 -26.80 -53.98
CA GLU A 200 -12.95 -25.88 -55.00
C GLU A 200 -13.84 -25.71 -56.24
N LEU A 201 -15.12 -26.01 -56.12
CA LEU A 201 -16.07 -25.97 -57.23
C LEU A 201 -16.23 -24.55 -57.76
N PHE A 202 -16.39 -24.41 -59.08
CA PHE A 202 -16.57 -23.14 -59.78
C PHE A 202 -15.44 -22.13 -59.54
N GLY A 203 -14.22 -22.59 -59.27
CA GLY A 203 -13.06 -21.72 -59.03
C GLY A 203 -13.09 -21.00 -57.69
N SER A 204 -13.92 -21.45 -56.73
CA SER A 204 -14.10 -20.83 -55.41
C SER A 204 -12.83 -20.74 -54.56
N ALA A 205 -11.83 -21.59 -54.83
CA ALA A 205 -10.52 -21.54 -54.18
C ALA A 205 -9.74 -20.25 -54.48
N SER A 206 -9.98 -19.62 -55.65
CA SER A 206 -9.31 -18.37 -56.04
C SER A 206 -9.78 -17.13 -55.25
N ILE A 207 -10.90 -17.26 -54.53
CA ILE A 207 -11.50 -16.17 -53.75
C ILE A 207 -11.13 -16.36 -52.28
N ALA A 208 -10.78 -15.27 -51.58
CA ALA A 208 -10.44 -15.31 -50.15
C ALA A 208 -11.55 -16.00 -49.29
N PRO A 209 -11.20 -16.79 -48.25
CA PRO A 209 -12.16 -17.52 -47.40
C PRO A 209 -13.30 -16.69 -46.86
N ALA A 210 -12.96 -15.60 -46.18
CA ALA A 210 -13.96 -14.73 -45.61
C ALA A 210 -14.84 -14.05 -46.68
N LEU A 211 -14.27 -13.69 -47.84
CA LEU A 211 -15.02 -13.03 -48.91
C LEU A 211 -16.09 -13.96 -49.50
N TYR A 212 -15.72 -15.20 -49.78
CA TYR A 212 -16.65 -16.21 -50.31
C TYR A 212 -17.77 -16.53 -49.32
N SER A 213 -17.43 -16.84 -48.06
CA SER A 213 -18.44 -17.15 -47.04
C SER A 213 -19.33 -15.94 -46.74
N GLY A 214 -18.77 -14.72 -46.79
CA GLY A 214 -19.51 -13.48 -46.64
C GLY A 214 -20.55 -13.24 -47.73
N VAL A 215 -20.15 -13.34 -49.01
CA VAL A 215 -21.08 -13.20 -50.15
C VAL A 215 -22.16 -14.28 -50.09
N GLY A 216 -21.80 -15.52 -49.78
CA GLY A 216 -22.75 -16.61 -49.65
C GLY A 216 -23.75 -16.42 -48.50
N PHE A 217 -23.34 -15.88 -47.36
CA PHE A 217 -24.26 -15.53 -46.26
C PHE A 217 -25.20 -14.39 -46.61
N LEU A 218 -24.76 -13.40 -47.41
CA LEU A 218 -25.64 -12.34 -47.92
C LEU A 218 -26.69 -12.89 -48.89
N LEU A 219 -26.28 -13.76 -49.82
CA LEU A 219 -27.19 -14.44 -50.75
C LEU A 219 -28.20 -15.33 -50.01
N LEU A 220 -27.73 -16.09 -49.02
CA LEU A 220 -28.60 -16.94 -48.20
C LEU A 220 -29.54 -16.10 -47.32
N SER A 221 -29.07 -14.97 -46.78
CA SER A 221 -29.92 -14.03 -46.06
C SER A 221 -31.02 -13.46 -46.95
N ALA A 222 -30.71 -13.07 -48.20
CA ALA A 222 -31.69 -12.61 -49.17
C ALA A 222 -32.71 -13.71 -49.53
N LEU A 223 -32.25 -14.96 -49.69
CA LEU A 223 -33.11 -16.12 -49.93
C LEU A 223 -34.06 -16.36 -48.75
N LEU A 224 -33.55 -16.33 -47.51
CA LEU A 224 -34.36 -16.52 -46.31
C LEU A 224 -35.36 -15.37 -46.08
N GLU A 225 -35.00 -14.14 -46.44
CA GLU A 225 -35.91 -12.99 -46.41
C GLU A 225 -37.02 -13.13 -47.46
N GLY A 226 -36.68 -13.57 -48.69
CA GLY A 226 -37.66 -13.90 -49.73
C GLY A 226 -38.58 -15.03 -49.29
N LEU A 227 -38.01 -16.09 -48.72
CA LEU A 227 -38.74 -17.21 -48.15
C LEU A 227 -39.64 -16.75 -47.00
N HIS A 228 -39.19 -15.84 -46.14
CA HIS A 228 -40.03 -15.26 -45.10
C HIS A 228 -41.22 -14.51 -45.70
N ARG A 229 -41.04 -13.71 -46.75
CA ARG A 229 -42.16 -12.97 -47.39
C ARG A 229 -43.23 -13.92 -47.94
N ILE A 230 -42.82 -15.06 -48.51
CA ILE A 230 -43.72 -16.05 -49.13
C ILE A 230 -44.35 -16.99 -48.07
N SER A 231 -43.54 -17.52 -47.15
CA SER A 231 -43.95 -18.53 -46.17
C SER A 231 -44.43 -17.94 -44.84
N ARG A 232 -44.06 -16.69 -44.54
CA ARG A 232 -44.18 -16.00 -43.24
C ARG A 232 -43.48 -16.69 -42.05
N LEU A 233 -42.58 -17.66 -42.28
CA LEU A 233 -41.91 -18.44 -41.23
C LEU A 233 -40.98 -17.54 -40.39
N ARG A 234 -41.06 -17.60 -39.05
CA ARG A 234 -40.32 -16.69 -38.17
C ARG A 234 -38.82 -16.99 -38.15
N PHE A 235 -38.41 -18.26 -38.23
CA PHE A 235 -37.00 -18.65 -38.26
C PHE A 235 -36.31 -18.06 -39.48
N ALA A 236 -36.99 -17.96 -40.63
CA ALA A 236 -36.40 -17.45 -41.86
C ALA A 236 -36.03 -15.96 -41.71
N ARG A 237 -36.87 -15.18 -41.01
CA ARG A 237 -36.56 -13.80 -40.67
C ARG A 237 -35.49 -13.66 -39.57
N LEU A 238 -35.51 -14.53 -38.56
CA LEU A 238 -34.44 -14.55 -37.55
C LEU A 238 -33.09 -14.92 -38.16
N GLY A 239 -33.09 -15.86 -39.11
CA GLY A 239 -31.92 -16.29 -39.87
C GLY A 239 -31.41 -15.22 -40.81
N SER A 240 -32.27 -14.51 -41.55
CA SER A 240 -31.85 -13.38 -42.40
C SER A 240 -31.24 -12.24 -41.57
N VAL A 241 -31.86 -11.90 -40.43
CA VAL A 241 -31.35 -10.86 -39.51
C VAL A 241 -30.00 -11.23 -38.88
N LEU A 242 -29.71 -12.52 -38.68
CA LEU A 242 -28.43 -13.01 -38.15
C LEU A 242 -27.36 -13.08 -39.24
N LEU A 243 -27.69 -13.66 -40.40
CA LEU A 243 -26.75 -13.91 -41.49
C LEU A 243 -26.36 -12.64 -42.25
N ALA A 244 -27.24 -11.64 -42.38
CA ALA A 244 -26.90 -10.41 -43.08
C ALA A 244 -25.70 -9.66 -42.43
N PRO A 245 -25.72 -9.31 -41.12
CA PRO A 245 -24.58 -8.66 -40.47
C PRO A 245 -23.30 -9.50 -40.50
N THR A 246 -23.41 -10.82 -40.30
CA THR A 246 -22.25 -11.74 -40.38
C THR A 246 -21.68 -11.79 -41.80
N GLY A 247 -22.53 -11.80 -42.82
CA GLY A 247 -22.13 -11.75 -44.23
C GLY A 247 -21.40 -10.46 -44.57
N VAL A 248 -21.93 -9.29 -44.14
CA VAL A 248 -21.25 -7.99 -44.30
C VAL A 248 -19.87 -8.01 -43.63
N ALA A 249 -19.77 -8.51 -42.39
CA ALA A 249 -18.50 -8.60 -41.66
C ALA A 249 -17.46 -9.40 -42.45
N LEU A 250 -17.84 -10.58 -42.93
CA LEU A 250 -16.96 -11.51 -43.63
C LEU A 250 -16.55 -10.99 -45.01
N VAL A 251 -17.44 -10.32 -45.74
CA VAL A 251 -17.09 -9.64 -47.01
C VAL A 251 -16.02 -8.58 -46.76
N VAL A 252 -16.20 -7.75 -45.74
CA VAL A 252 -15.25 -6.67 -45.41
C VAL A 252 -13.92 -7.25 -44.91
N ILE A 253 -13.94 -8.29 -44.06
CA ILE A 253 -12.73 -9.00 -43.60
C ILE A 253 -11.99 -9.61 -44.79
N GLY A 254 -12.71 -10.26 -45.72
CA GLY A 254 -12.12 -10.90 -46.89
C GLY A 254 -11.55 -9.91 -47.89
N ALA A 255 -12.19 -8.75 -48.06
CA ALA A 255 -11.71 -7.70 -48.96
C ALA A 255 -10.48 -6.96 -48.43
N LEU A 256 -10.40 -6.76 -47.11
CA LEU A 256 -9.33 -6.00 -46.47
C LEU A 256 -8.22 -6.88 -45.86
N GLY A 257 -8.43 -8.19 -45.78
CA GLY A 257 -7.50 -9.14 -45.16
C GLY A 257 -6.14 -9.24 -45.84
N THR A 258 -6.03 -8.81 -47.10
CA THR A 258 -4.77 -8.73 -47.85
C THR A 258 -3.94 -7.49 -47.50
N LEU A 259 -4.55 -6.47 -46.90
CA LEU A 259 -3.88 -5.22 -46.52
C LEU A 259 -3.34 -5.28 -45.09
N ASP A 260 -4.21 -5.56 -44.11
CA ASP A 260 -3.84 -5.70 -42.69
C ASP A 260 -4.91 -6.51 -41.95
N SER A 261 -4.46 -7.47 -41.13
CA SER A 261 -5.38 -8.35 -40.39
C SER A 261 -6.16 -7.61 -39.31
N GLY A 262 -5.55 -6.64 -38.64
CA GLY A 262 -6.21 -5.81 -37.62
C GLY A 262 -7.29 -4.92 -38.22
N LEU A 263 -7.00 -4.27 -39.35
CA LEU A 263 -7.93 -3.45 -40.12
C LEU A 263 -9.10 -4.27 -40.65
N ALA A 264 -8.84 -5.46 -41.19
CA ALA A 264 -9.88 -6.35 -41.69
C ALA A 264 -10.89 -6.74 -40.61
N TRP A 265 -10.40 -7.19 -39.44
CA TRP A 265 -11.26 -7.59 -38.32
C TRP A 265 -12.02 -6.41 -37.71
N TRP A 266 -11.36 -5.27 -37.51
CA TRP A 266 -12.01 -4.06 -37.01
C TRP A 266 -13.11 -3.57 -37.97
N ALA A 267 -12.79 -3.39 -39.26
CA ALA A 267 -13.73 -2.90 -40.26
C ALA A 267 -14.90 -3.86 -40.47
N GLY A 268 -14.63 -5.18 -40.44
CA GLY A 268 -15.67 -6.21 -40.49
C GLY A 268 -16.65 -6.14 -39.32
N LEU A 269 -16.14 -6.08 -38.09
CA LEU A 269 -16.99 -6.01 -36.90
C LEU A 269 -17.75 -4.68 -36.81
N ALA A 270 -17.11 -3.57 -37.17
CA ALA A 270 -17.75 -2.24 -37.21
C ALA A 270 -18.85 -2.18 -38.28
N SER A 271 -18.60 -2.70 -39.48
CA SER A 271 -19.58 -2.75 -40.58
C SER A 271 -20.74 -3.69 -40.29
N ALA A 272 -20.50 -4.85 -39.65
CA ALA A 272 -21.56 -5.72 -39.16
C ALA A 272 -22.47 -5.01 -38.15
N GLY A 273 -21.88 -4.31 -37.18
CA GLY A 273 -22.62 -3.48 -36.23
C GLY A 273 -23.42 -2.36 -36.91
N ALA A 274 -22.81 -1.64 -37.86
CA ALA A 274 -23.45 -0.55 -38.60
C ALA A 274 -24.57 -1.04 -39.53
N SER A 275 -24.44 -2.23 -40.12
CA SER A 275 -25.46 -2.83 -41.00
C SER A 275 -26.81 -2.96 -40.29
N THR A 276 -26.79 -3.15 -38.97
CA THR A 276 -28.01 -3.23 -38.14
C THR A 276 -28.87 -1.97 -38.25
N LEU A 277 -28.29 -0.80 -38.54
CA LEU A 277 -29.00 0.47 -38.71
C LEU A 277 -29.91 0.48 -39.95
N VAL A 278 -29.53 -0.25 -41.00
CA VAL A 278 -30.20 -0.29 -42.30
C VAL A 278 -31.29 -1.37 -42.35
N LEU A 279 -31.26 -2.36 -41.43
CA LEU A 279 -32.27 -3.40 -41.38
C LEU A 279 -33.68 -2.81 -41.17
N PRO A 280 -34.69 -3.29 -41.93
CA PRO A 280 -36.03 -2.73 -41.97
C PRO A 280 -36.69 -2.70 -40.58
N GLN A 281 -37.54 -1.70 -40.34
CA GLN A 281 -38.19 -1.46 -39.05
C GLN A 281 -38.96 -2.70 -38.57
N VAL A 282 -38.37 -3.40 -37.60
CA VAL A 282 -38.98 -4.57 -36.98
C VAL A 282 -39.92 -4.09 -35.86
N ARG A 283 -41.10 -4.72 -35.72
CA ARG A 283 -42.05 -4.39 -34.63
C ARG A 283 -41.34 -4.38 -33.27
N GLN A 284 -41.50 -3.27 -32.54
CA GLN A 284 -40.74 -2.88 -31.33
C GLN A 284 -40.71 -3.91 -30.17
N ARG A 285 -41.61 -4.90 -30.15
CA ARG A 285 -41.72 -5.94 -29.10
C ARG A 285 -41.41 -7.36 -29.60
N SER A 286 -40.76 -7.52 -30.75
CA SER A 286 -40.43 -8.83 -31.32
C SER A 286 -39.05 -9.33 -30.85
N ALA A 287 -38.86 -10.66 -30.86
CA ALA A 287 -37.56 -11.29 -30.59
C ALA A 287 -36.49 -10.89 -31.62
N GLU A 288 -36.92 -10.60 -32.85
CA GLU A 288 -36.10 -10.07 -33.95
C GLU A 288 -35.48 -8.72 -33.57
N ALA A 289 -36.26 -7.78 -33.02
CA ALA A 289 -35.74 -6.48 -32.57
C ALA A 289 -34.72 -6.62 -31.44
N SER A 290 -34.92 -7.54 -30.49
CA SER A 290 -33.91 -7.81 -29.45
C SER A 290 -32.63 -8.43 -30.01
N LEU A 291 -32.74 -9.29 -31.03
CA LEU A 291 -31.59 -9.95 -31.66
C LEU A 291 -30.75 -8.95 -32.46
N VAL A 292 -31.37 -8.04 -33.22
CA VAL A 292 -30.66 -6.92 -33.91
C VAL A 292 -29.84 -6.09 -32.92
N ARG A 293 -30.40 -5.78 -31.75
CA ARG A 293 -29.71 -4.98 -30.71
C ARG A 293 -28.55 -5.74 -30.07
N TRP A 294 -28.69 -7.03 -29.82
CA TRP A 294 -27.60 -7.88 -29.34
C TRP A 294 -26.47 -7.99 -30.36
N ILE A 295 -26.78 -8.17 -31.65
CA ILE A 295 -25.77 -8.21 -32.71
C ILE A 295 -25.01 -6.89 -32.78
N ALA A 296 -25.72 -5.75 -32.80
CA ALA A 296 -25.08 -4.43 -32.77
C ALA A 296 -24.17 -4.29 -31.54
N LEU A 297 -24.64 -4.73 -30.36
CA LEU A 297 -23.88 -4.65 -29.12
C LEU A 297 -22.61 -5.51 -29.15
N VAL A 298 -22.72 -6.77 -29.53
CA VAL A 298 -21.59 -7.71 -29.53
C VAL A 298 -20.56 -7.34 -30.60
N CYS A 299 -20.99 -7.03 -31.82
CA CYS A 299 -20.06 -6.69 -32.90
C CYS A 299 -19.32 -5.37 -32.63
N LEU A 300 -20.01 -4.32 -32.20
CA LEU A 300 -19.37 -3.02 -31.93
C LEU A 300 -18.51 -3.02 -30.67
N THR A 301 -18.82 -3.85 -29.67
CA THR A 301 -17.93 -4.04 -28.51
C THR A 301 -16.69 -4.83 -28.88
N ALA A 302 -16.84 -5.93 -29.62
CA ALA A 302 -15.73 -6.74 -30.10
C ALA A 302 -14.79 -5.94 -31.01
N ALA A 303 -15.31 -5.00 -31.81
CA ALA A 303 -14.52 -4.12 -32.66
C ALA A 303 -13.53 -3.22 -31.89
N LEU A 304 -13.75 -2.93 -30.60
CA LEU A 304 -12.85 -2.09 -29.81
C LEU A 304 -11.50 -2.75 -29.53
N VAL A 305 -11.44 -4.08 -29.53
CA VAL A 305 -10.19 -4.82 -29.28
C VAL A 305 -9.20 -4.65 -30.45
N PRO A 306 -9.55 -5.00 -31.71
CA PRO A 306 -8.64 -4.81 -32.84
C PRO A 306 -8.38 -3.32 -33.14
N ALA A 307 -9.29 -2.40 -32.78
CA ALA A 307 -9.07 -0.95 -32.87
C ALA A 307 -7.82 -0.48 -32.12
N ALA A 308 -7.48 -1.13 -31.00
CA ALA A 308 -6.27 -0.82 -30.24
C ALA A 308 -4.98 -1.21 -30.98
N PHE A 309 -5.05 -2.16 -31.93
CA PHE A 309 -3.90 -2.77 -32.57
C PHE A 309 -3.72 -2.41 -34.05
N LEU A 310 -4.73 -1.78 -34.64
CA LEU A 310 -4.80 -1.41 -36.06
C LEU A 310 -3.59 -0.58 -36.51
N LEU A 311 -2.97 -0.98 -37.63
CA LEU A 311 -1.86 -0.29 -38.33
C LEU A 311 -0.91 0.46 -37.37
N PRO A 312 -0.05 -0.26 -36.62
CA PRO A 312 0.78 0.34 -35.57
C PRO A 312 1.79 1.36 -36.11
N GLU A 313 2.15 1.26 -37.39
CA GLU A 313 3.09 2.19 -38.04
C GLU A 313 2.43 3.49 -38.54
N VAL A 314 1.09 3.52 -38.64
CA VAL A 314 0.38 4.68 -39.17
C VAL A 314 -0.09 5.57 -38.01
N PRO A 315 0.45 6.79 -37.86
CA PRO A 315 0.07 7.67 -36.77
C PRO A 315 -1.42 8.04 -36.85
N GLY A 316 -2.13 7.89 -35.73
CA GLY A 316 -3.56 8.23 -35.62
C GLY A 316 -4.54 7.16 -36.11
N SER A 317 -4.06 6.01 -36.58
CA SER A 317 -4.91 4.89 -37.01
C SER A 317 -5.87 4.41 -35.91
N SER A 318 -5.38 4.27 -34.68
CA SER A 318 -6.19 3.92 -33.51
C SER A 318 -7.23 5.01 -33.19
N ALA A 319 -6.87 6.30 -33.30
CA ALA A 319 -7.82 7.40 -33.07
C ALA A 319 -8.99 7.37 -34.06
N LEU A 320 -8.70 7.14 -35.35
CA LEU A 320 -9.73 7.03 -36.38
C LEU A 320 -10.66 5.84 -36.12
N SER A 321 -10.10 4.67 -35.80
CA SER A 321 -10.89 3.45 -35.59
C SER A 321 -11.87 3.55 -34.41
N TYR A 322 -11.43 4.13 -33.29
CA TYR A 322 -12.28 4.41 -32.13
C TYR A 322 -13.29 5.54 -32.40
N SER A 323 -12.91 6.56 -33.17
CA SER A 323 -13.82 7.67 -33.56
C SER A 323 -14.95 7.16 -34.44
N VAL A 324 -14.66 6.33 -35.43
CA VAL A 324 -15.67 5.66 -36.26
C VAL A 324 -16.58 4.79 -35.40
N SER A 325 -16.02 4.04 -34.46
CA SER A 325 -16.81 3.23 -33.52
C SER A 325 -17.75 4.08 -32.66
N ALA A 326 -17.29 5.25 -32.20
CA ALA A 326 -18.12 6.21 -31.46
C ALA A 326 -19.25 6.79 -32.35
N VAL A 327 -18.97 7.13 -33.61
CA VAL A 327 -20.00 7.60 -34.56
C VAL A 327 -21.09 6.55 -34.78
N VAL A 328 -20.71 5.27 -34.94
CA VAL A 328 -21.67 4.17 -35.10
C VAL A 328 -22.52 4.00 -33.84
N TRP A 329 -21.93 4.10 -32.64
CA TRP A 329 -22.68 4.09 -31.38
C TRP A 329 -23.68 5.25 -31.27
N GLY A 330 -23.28 6.45 -31.71
CA GLY A 330 -24.18 7.61 -31.80
C GLY A 330 -25.36 7.37 -32.73
N ALA A 331 -25.12 6.78 -33.91
CA ALA A 331 -26.17 6.43 -34.86
C ALA A 331 -27.13 5.34 -34.31
N VAL A 332 -26.61 4.34 -33.59
CA VAL A 332 -27.43 3.33 -32.89
C VAL A 332 -28.32 3.99 -31.84
N ILE A 333 -27.79 4.92 -31.06
CA ILE A 333 -28.58 5.67 -30.07
C ILE A 333 -29.69 6.46 -30.76
N LEU A 334 -29.38 7.23 -31.82
CA LEU A 334 -30.35 8.02 -32.58
C LEU A 334 -31.51 7.16 -33.10
N ARG A 335 -31.20 5.98 -33.64
CA ARG A 335 -32.22 5.01 -34.08
C ARG A 335 -33.10 4.54 -32.91
N LEU A 336 -32.49 4.16 -31.78
CA LEU A 336 -33.21 3.66 -30.61
C LEU A 336 -34.07 4.72 -29.92
N ARG A 337 -33.83 6.03 -30.15
CA ARG A 337 -34.67 7.11 -29.59
C ARG A 337 -36.11 7.06 -30.07
N THR A 338 -36.33 6.53 -31.27
CA THR A 338 -37.67 6.39 -31.85
C THR A 338 -38.51 5.29 -31.18
N GLU A 339 -37.94 4.56 -30.21
CA GLU A 339 -38.56 3.39 -29.57
C GLU A 339 -38.76 3.55 -28.05
N PRO A 340 -40.01 3.52 -27.53
CA PRO A 340 -40.32 3.81 -26.12
C PRO A 340 -39.81 2.75 -25.11
N HIS A 341 -39.45 1.55 -25.57
CA HIS A 341 -38.98 0.43 -24.72
C HIS A 341 -37.47 0.15 -24.82
N ALA A 342 -36.69 1.01 -25.46
CA ALA A 342 -35.27 0.78 -25.73
C ALA A 342 -34.30 1.33 -24.66
N LEU A 343 -34.79 1.84 -23.52
CA LEU A 343 -33.97 2.55 -22.52
C LEU A 343 -32.72 1.78 -22.06
N ILE A 344 -32.83 0.47 -21.77
CA ILE A 344 -31.69 -0.34 -21.34
C ILE A 344 -30.60 -0.41 -22.42
N TRP A 345 -31.02 -0.50 -23.69
CA TRP A 345 -30.13 -0.54 -24.84
C TRP A 345 -29.47 0.80 -25.12
N ILE A 346 -30.22 1.89 -24.96
CA ILE A 346 -29.69 3.26 -25.04
C ILE A 346 -28.62 3.47 -23.97
N ARG A 347 -28.81 2.97 -22.73
CA ARG A 347 -27.79 3.03 -21.68
C ARG A 347 -26.52 2.27 -22.04
N ALA A 348 -26.65 1.01 -22.50
CA ALA A 348 -25.50 0.21 -22.90
C ALA A 348 -24.73 0.86 -24.05
N ALA A 349 -25.44 1.37 -25.06
CA ALA A 349 -24.86 2.10 -26.19
C ALA A 349 -24.20 3.42 -25.75
N ALA A 350 -24.79 4.15 -24.80
CA ALA A 350 -24.22 5.39 -24.25
C ALA A 350 -22.92 5.13 -23.50
N VAL A 351 -22.85 4.06 -22.70
CA VAL A 351 -21.61 3.65 -22.00
C VAL A 351 -20.52 3.37 -23.03
N LEU A 352 -20.85 2.61 -24.09
CA LEU A 352 -19.88 2.22 -25.11
C LEU A 352 -19.47 3.39 -26.00
N LEU A 353 -20.38 4.32 -26.29
CA LEU A 353 -20.06 5.61 -26.90
C LEU A 353 -19.01 6.36 -26.06
N GLY A 354 -19.20 6.42 -24.74
CA GLY A 354 -18.26 7.07 -23.83
C GLY A 354 -16.88 6.39 -23.80
N VAL A 355 -16.84 5.06 -23.79
CA VAL A 355 -15.60 4.27 -23.88
C VAL A 355 -14.89 4.53 -25.22
N SER A 356 -15.57 4.37 -26.35
CA SER A 356 -14.96 4.54 -27.67
C SER A 356 -14.46 5.97 -27.90
N ALA A 357 -15.27 6.97 -27.52
CA ALA A 357 -14.88 8.37 -27.68
C ALA A 357 -13.63 8.68 -26.83
N SER A 358 -13.59 8.25 -25.56
CA SER A 358 -12.45 8.49 -24.68
C SER A 358 -11.18 7.73 -25.10
N LEU A 359 -11.30 6.49 -25.55
CA LEU A 359 -10.15 5.68 -25.99
C LEU A 359 -9.50 6.19 -27.28
N ALA A 360 -10.24 6.91 -28.15
CA ALA A 360 -9.72 7.41 -29.42
C ALA A 360 -8.43 8.23 -29.27
N PRO A 361 -8.41 9.35 -28.53
CA PRO A 361 -7.18 10.09 -28.31
C PRO A 361 -6.24 9.37 -27.33
N THR A 362 -6.76 8.67 -26.31
CA THR A 362 -5.92 8.03 -25.28
C THR A 362 -4.98 6.98 -25.87
N VAL A 363 -5.49 6.04 -26.66
CA VAL A 363 -4.66 4.98 -27.25
C VAL A 363 -3.71 5.53 -28.32
N ALA A 364 -4.14 6.55 -29.08
CA ALA A 364 -3.30 7.17 -30.09
C ALA A 364 -2.08 7.87 -29.47
N ILE A 365 -2.28 8.58 -28.35
CA ILE A 365 -1.20 9.21 -27.58
C ILE A 365 -0.29 8.13 -26.99
N VAL A 366 -0.84 7.12 -26.31
CA VAL A 366 -0.05 6.04 -25.67
C VAL A 366 0.91 5.36 -26.64
N ARG A 367 0.50 5.18 -27.89
CA ARG A 367 1.30 4.48 -28.91
C ARG A 367 2.44 5.29 -29.50
N HIS A 368 2.25 6.60 -29.68
CA HIS A 368 3.15 7.42 -30.50
C HIS A 368 3.84 8.53 -29.72
N ALA A 369 3.35 8.86 -28.53
CA ALA A 369 3.95 9.91 -27.72
C ALA A 369 5.12 9.34 -26.91
N SER A 370 6.08 10.21 -26.58
CA SER A 370 7.22 9.80 -25.74
C SER A 370 6.74 9.42 -24.33
N THR A 371 7.60 8.71 -23.58
CA THR A 371 7.33 8.27 -22.21
C THR A 371 6.82 9.39 -21.31
N GLU A 372 7.33 10.61 -21.47
CA GLU A 372 6.89 11.78 -20.71
C GLU A 372 5.45 12.22 -21.02
N TRP A 373 5.07 12.23 -22.30
CA TRP A 373 3.72 12.58 -22.71
C TRP A 373 2.70 11.51 -22.28
N ASN A 374 3.11 10.24 -22.28
CA ASN A 374 2.25 9.12 -21.87
C ASN A 374 1.81 9.16 -20.41
N LEU A 375 2.54 9.86 -19.54
CA LEU A 375 2.24 9.94 -18.11
C LEU A 375 1.07 10.88 -17.76
N TRP A 376 0.67 11.77 -18.68
CA TRP A 376 -0.40 12.73 -18.42
C TRP A 376 -1.37 12.91 -19.60
N ALA A 377 -0.87 13.04 -20.83
CA ALA A 377 -1.67 13.43 -22.00
C ALA A 377 -2.80 12.44 -22.37
N PRO A 378 -2.65 11.10 -22.24
CA PRO A 378 -3.73 10.17 -22.53
C PRO A 378 -4.95 10.38 -21.62
N GLY A 379 -4.71 10.62 -20.34
CA GLY A 379 -5.75 10.84 -19.34
C GLY A 379 -6.40 12.23 -19.44
N THR A 380 -5.64 13.26 -19.84
CA THR A 380 -6.22 14.60 -20.09
C THR A 380 -7.14 14.59 -21.30
N ALA A 381 -6.76 13.91 -22.39
CA ALA A 381 -7.60 13.82 -23.57
C ALA A 381 -8.92 13.09 -23.30
N ALA A 382 -8.89 11.98 -22.55
CA ALA A 382 -10.10 11.30 -22.09
C ALA A 382 -10.94 12.20 -21.16
N GLY A 383 -10.28 12.98 -20.30
CA GLY A 383 -10.96 13.91 -19.40
C GLY A 383 -11.65 15.08 -20.13
N ILE A 384 -11.08 15.60 -21.22
CA ILE A 384 -11.74 16.59 -22.10
C ILE A 384 -13.05 16.02 -22.65
N ILE A 385 -13.03 14.76 -23.10
CA ILE A 385 -14.21 14.07 -23.62
C ILE A 385 -15.26 13.84 -22.53
N ALA A 386 -14.82 13.46 -21.32
CA ALA A 386 -15.72 13.35 -20.17
C ALA A 386 -16.40 14.70 -19.84
N VAL A 387 -15.65 15.80 -19.87
CA VAL A 387 -16.20 17.16 -19.68
C VAL A 387 -17.16 17.55 -20.80
N ALA A 388 -16.88 17.19 -22.06
CA ALA A 388 -17.79 17.42 -23.18
C ALA A 388 -19.14 16.71 -22.96
N PHE A 389 -19.15 15.47 -22.46
CA PHE A 389 -20.40 14.79 -22.08
C PHE A 389 -21.10 15.46 -20.89
N VAL A 390 -20.37 15.96 -19.89
CA VAL A 390 -20.94 16.73 -18.77
C VAL A 390 -21.64 18.01 -19.28
N VAL A 391 -20.99 18.73 -20.20
CA VAL A 391 -21.56 19.94 -20.84
C VAL A 391 -22.77 19.58 -21.68
N GLY A 392 -22.69 18.55 -22.52
CA GLY A 392 -23.81 18.07 -23.34
C GLY A 392 -25.01 17.62 -22.49
N ALA A 393 -24.76 16.96 -21.35
CA ALA A 393 -25.81 16.56 -20.42
C ALA A 393 -26.56 17.74 -19.79
N ARG A 394 -25.90 18.89 -19.66
CA ARG A 394 -26.43 20.11 -19.05
C ARG A 394 -27.04 21.09 -20.06
N ALA A 395 -26.45 21.19 -21.25
CA ALA A 395 -26.91 22.09 -22.31
C ALA A 395 -28.15 21.55 -23.05
N SER A 396 -28.34 20.23 -23.08
CA SER A 396 -29.49 19.63 -23.74
C SER A 396 -30.78 19.81 -22.93
N THR A 397 -31.82 20.33 -23.60
CA THR A 397 -33.20 20.42 -23.08
C THR A 397 -33.95 19.09 -23.16
N GLU A 398 -33.49 18.17 -24.01
CA GLU A 398 -34.10 16.86 -24.22
C GLU A 398 -33.66 15.87 -23.12
N GLN A 399 -34.62 15.34 -22.35
CA GLN A 399 -34.33 14.43 -21.23
C GLN A 399 -33.53 13.20 -21.64
N LEU A 400 -33.74 12.68 -22.84
CA LEU A 400 -33.10 11.46 -23.34
C LEU A 400 -31.64 11.72 -23.74
N THR A 401 -31.36 12.84 -24.40
CA THR A 401 -29.98 13.30 -24.68
C THR A 401 -29.23 13.59 -23.38
N SER A 402 -29.86 14.27 -22.42
CA SER A 402 -29.26 14.53 -21.11
C SER A 402 -28.87 13.23 -20.38
N ARG A 403 -29.75 12.22 -20.39
CA ARG A 403 -29.47 10.90 -19.80
C ARG A 403 -28.33 10.16 -20.53
N THR A 404 -28.36 10.15 -21.85
CA THR A 404 -27.32 9.51 -22.68
C THR A 404 -25.94 10.09 -22.34
N CYS A 405 -25.81 11.42 -22.31
CA CYS A 405 -24.55 12.06 -21.95
C CYS A 405 -24.14 11.77 -20.49
N ARG A 406 -25.09 11.62 -19.56
CA ARG A 406 -24.78 11.22 -18.18
C ARG A 406 -24.32 9.78 -18.03
N ASP A 407 -24.80 8.88 -18.87
CA ASP A 407 -24.36 7.48 -18.86
C ASP A 407 -23.01 7.33 -19.58
N ALA A 408 -22.76 8.13 -20.63
CA ALA A 408 -21.48 8.16 -21.36
C ALA A 408 -20.32 8.82 -20.57
N GLN A 409 -20.61 9.80 -19.70
CA GLN A 409 -19.56 10.49 -18.93
C GLN A 409 -18.86 9.55 -17.91
N ILE A 410 -19.56 8.53 -17.38
CA ILE A 410 -19.02 7.64 -16.33
C ILE A 410 -17.81 6.83 -16.84
N PRO A 411 -17.91 6.06 -17.94
CA PRO A 411 -16.75 5.34 -18.47
C PRO A 411 -15.65 6.29 -18.95
N ALA A 412 -15.99 7.45 -19.53
CA ALA A 412 -14.99 8.43 -19.94
C ALA A 412 -14.18 8.97 -18.74
N LEU A 413 -14.82 9.18 -17.58
CA LEU A 413 -14.14 9.53 -16.33
C LEU A 413 -13.25 8.40 -15.80
N VAL A 414 -13.66 7.13 -15.96
CA VAL A 414 -12.84 5.97 -15.57
C VAL A 414 -11.57 5.90 -16.43
N VAL A 415 -11.69 6.06 -17.75
CA VAL A 415 -10.53 6.09 -18.67
C VAL A 415 -9.61 7.27 -18.34
N ALA A 416 -10.17 8.46 -18.09
CA ALA A 416 -9.40 9.64 -17.67
C ALA A 416 -8.65 9.42 -16.35
N ALA A 417 -9.31 8.81 -15.35
CA ALA A 417 -8.69 8.50 -14.08
C ALA A 417 -7.55 7.50 -14.24
N LEU A 418 -7.77 6.40 -14.96
CA LEU A 418 -6.73 5.40 -15.23
C LEU A 418 -5.52 5.99 -15.98
N GLY A 419 -5.77 6.87 -16.96
CA GLY A 419 -4.70 7.53 -17.71
C GLY A 419 -3.90 8.58 -16.92
N LEU A 420 -4.49 9.18 -15.87
CA LEU A 420 -3.81 10.17 -15.02
C LEU A 420 -3.12 9.56 -13.79
N LEU A 421 -3.49 8.33 -13.40
CA LEU A 421 -2.95 7.66 -12.20
C LEU A 421 -1.42 7.59 -12.16
N PRO A 422 -0.70 7.21 -13.24
CA PRO A 422 0.76 7.17 -13.23
C PRO A 422 1.38 8.55 -12.95
N GLY A 423 0.90 9.60 -13.63
CA GLY A 423 1.36 10.97 -13.42
C GLY A 423 1.03 11.52 -12.03
N LEU A 424 -0.12 11.15 -11.44
CA LEU A 424 -0.47 11.50 -10.07
C LEU A 424 0.44 10.82 -9.02
N GLY A 425 0.79 9.55 -9.25
CA GLY A 425 1.76 8.83 -8.41
C GLY A 425 3.15 9.44 -8.50
N LEU A 426 3.58 9.77 -9.72
CA LEU A 426 4.86 10.43 -9.98
C LEU A 426 4.92 11.83 -9.36
N ALA A 427 3.83 12.60 -9.38
CA ALA A 427 3.71 13.89 -8.70
C ALA A 427 3.99 13.80 -7.20
N ALA A 428 3.42 12.79 -6.53
CA ALA A 428 3.67 12.58 -5.11
C ALA A 428 5.13 12.18 -4.82
N LEU A 429 5.72 11.33 -5.67
CA LEU A 429 7.12 10.93 -5.56
C LEU A 429 8.08 12.09 -5.81
N HIS A 430 7.80 12.95 -6.80
CA HIS A 430 8.61 14.15 -7.09
C HIS A 430 8.58 15.15 -5.94
N VAL A 431 7.39 15.46 -5.41
CA VAL A 431 7.28 16.35 -4.23
C VAL A 431 8.06 15.75 -3.07
N LEU A 432 7.94 14.45 -2.81
CA LEU A 432 8.67 13.80 -1.71
C LEU A 432 10.18 13.82 -1.95
N GLY A 433 10.63 13.46 -3.14
CA GLY A 433 12.05 13.41 -3.53
C GLY A 433 12.75 14.77 -3.56
N SER A 434 12.01 15.86 -3.82
CA SER A 434 12.55 17.22 -3.72
C SER A 434 12.83 17.66 -2.28
N VAL A 435 12.18 17.01 -1.31
CA VAL A 435 12.35 17.30 0.12
C VAL A 435 13.30 16.29 0.79
N VAL A 436 13.71 15.22 0.11
CA VAL A 436 14.77 14.35 0.62
C VAL A 436 16.11 15.10 0.51
N PRO A 437 16.84 15.32 1.61
CA PRO A 437 18.07 16.11 1.60
C PRO A 437 19.13 15.46 0.72
N ARG A 438 19.44 16.06 -0.44
CA ARG A 438 20.57 15.64 -1.31
C ARG A 438 21.92 15.93 -0.67
N TYR A 439 21.99 17.04 0.05
CA TYR A 439 23.18 17.52 0.74
C TYR A 439 22.96 17.44 2.25
N LEU A 440 24.06 17.25 2.98
CA LEU A 440 24.05 17.44 4.43
C LEU A 440 23.88 18.93 4.75
N LEU A 441 23.56 19.22 6.01
CA LEU A 441 23.25 20.57 6.49
C LEU A 441 24.35 21.56 6.12
N TRP A 442 23.94 22.67 5.52
CA TRP A 442 24.79 23.81 5.14
C TRP A 442 25.95 23.52 4.18
N GLN A 443 25.95 22.37 3.51
CA GLN A 443 26.98 22.02 2.53
C GLN A 443 26.67 22.52 1.11
N ALA A 444 25.42 22.87 0.83
CA ALA A 444 25.00 23.26 -0.51
C ALA A 444 25.11 24.78 -0.72
N ASN A 445 25.53 25.16 -1.92
CA ASN A 445 25.43 26.52 -2.40
C ASN A 445 24.01 26.79 -2.94
N PRO A 446 23.53 28.04 -2.91
CA PRO A 446 22.21 28.40 -3.43
C PRO A 446 21.94 27.98 -4.90
N GLY A 447 23.01 27.86 -5.71
CA GLY A 447 22.96 27.45 -7.11
C GLY A 447 22.96 25.94 -7.36
N ASP A 448 23.14 25.12 -6.33
CA ASP A 448 23.22 23.66 -6.49
C ASP A 448 21.85 23.04 -6.76
N ALA A 449 21.83 21.87 -7.42
CA ALA A 449 20.60 21.17 -7.78
C ALA A 449 19.85 20.62 -6.55
N ALA A 450 18.54 20.84 -6.47
CA ALA A 450 17.68 20.39 -5.37
C ALA A 450 17.21 18.92 -5.56
N GLY A 451 17.19 18.13 -4.47
CA GLY A 451 16.55 16.80 -4.41
C GLY A 451 17.33 15.63 -5.05
N PHE A 452 16.79 14.41 -4.90
CA PHE A 452 17.46 13.14 -5.26
C PHE A 452 16.99 12.48 -6.58
N LEU A 453 15.88 12.93 -7.18
CA LEU A 453 15.24 12.23 -8.32
C LEU A 453 15.63 12.84 -9.68
N SER A 454 15.70 11.97 -10.70
CA SER A 454 16.08 12.27 -12.08
C SER A 454 15.05 13.14 -12.83
N GLU A 455 15.49 13.88 -13.85
CA GLU A 455 14.67 14.77 -14.71
C GLU A 455 13.53 14.04 -15.47
N LEU A 456 13.57 12.71 -15.57
CA LEU A 456 12.62 11.91 -16.32
C LEU A 456 11.18 12.05 -15.76
N GLY A 457 10.29 12.65 -16.57
CA GLY A 457 8.86 12.76 -16.25
C GLY A 457 8.49 13.91 -15.31
N ALA A 458 9.41 14.86 -15.04
CA ALA A 458 9.16 15.97 -14.12
C ALA A 458 8.00 16.87 -14.56
N TRP A 459 7.85 17.15 -15.86
CA TRP A 459 6.69 17.90 -16.38
C TRP A 459 5.38 17.12 -16.24
N ALA A 460 5.41 15.79 -16.37
CA ALA A 460 4.23 14.96 -16.18
C ALA A 460 3.71 15.02 -14.74
N ALA A 461 4.62 15.12 -13.76
CA ALA A 461 4.33 15.33 -12.34
C ALA A 461 3.46 16.59 -12.10
N VAL A 462 3.66 17.64 -12.90
CA VAL A 462 2.93 18.91 -12.81
C VAL A 462 1.63 18.87 -13.63
N LEU A 463 1.75 18.43 -14.89
CA LEU A 463 0.69 18.51 -15.88
C LEU A 463 -0.45 17.53 -15.59
N ALA A 464 -0.18 16.33 -15.07
CA ALA A 464 -1.23 15.36 -14.73
C ALA A 464 -2.21 15.87 -13.65
N PRO A 465 -1.77 16.24 -12.43
CA PRO A 465 -2.67 16.81 -11.42
C PRO A 465 -3.25 18.16 -11.87
N GLY A 466 -2.49 18.98 -12.60
CA GLY A 466 -2.93 20.28 -13.09
C GLY A 466 -4.12 20.16 -14.05
N ALA A 467 -4.00 19.30 -15.06
CA ALA A 467 -5.08 19.05 -15.99
C ALA A 467 -6.29 18.37 -15.34
N ALA A 468 -6.07 17.44 -14.40
CA ALA A 468 -7.14 16.83 -13.62
C ALA A 468 -7.94 17.89 -12.83
N ALA A 469 -7.23 18.85 -12.24
CA ALA A 469 -7.83 19.95 -11.49
C ALA A 469 -8.62 20.91 -12.38
N VAL A 470 -8.07 21.31 -13.53
CA VAL A 470 -8.74 22.20 -14.50
C VAL A 470 -10.02 21.55 -15.03
N LEU A 471 -9.94 20.30 -15.49
CA LEU A 471 -11.08 19.55 -16.01
C LEU A 471 -12.15 19.33 -14.92
N GLY A 472 -11.72 18.98 -13.70
CA GLY A 472 -12.60 18.87 -12.54
C GLY A 472 -13.29 20.20 -12.17
N ALA A 473 -12.58 21.33 -12.26
CA ALA A 473 -13.14 22.64 -11.99
C ALA A 473 -14.19 23.06 -13.03
N ILE A 474 -13.92 22.80 -14.31
CA ILE A 474 -14.89 23.01 -15.40
C ILE A 474 -16.14 22.13 -15.15
N ALA A 475 -15.94 20.85 -14.84
CA ALA A 475 -17.02 19.93 -14.53
C ALA A 475 -17.84 20.38 -13.30
N ILE A 476 -17.21 20.91 -12.25
CA ILE A 476 -17.92 21.44 -11.08
C ILE A 476 -18.77 22.66 -11.43
N ARG A 477 -18.20 23.61 -12.20
CA ARG A 477 -18.90 24.83 -12.64
C ARG A 477 -20.15 24.49 -13.45
N VAL A 478 -20.04 23.45 -14.28
CA VAL A 478 -21.13 23.00 -15.15
C VAL A 478 -22.12 22.08 -14.41
N ALA A 479 -21.66 21.11 -13.61
CA ALA A 479 -22.49 20.03 -13.05
C ALA A 479 -22.91 20.20 -11.57
N ARG A 480 -22.45 21.23 -10.86
CA ARG A 480 -22.74 21.49 -9.43
C ARG A 480 -22.78 20.21 -8.56
N PRO A 481 -21.72 19.37 -8.58
CA PRO A 481 -21.66 18.10 -7.86
C PRO A 481 -21.61 18.30 -6.33
N PRO A 482 -21.73 17.23 -5.52
CA PRO A 482 -21.62 17.33 -4.06
C PRO A 482 -20.28 17.94 -3.62
N ARG A 483 -20.30 18.64 -2.48
CA ARG A 483 -19.17 19.44 -1.95
C ARG A 483 -17.86 18.66 -1.76
N ALA A 484 -17.92 17.33 -1.62
CA ALA A 484 -16.75 16.47 -1.50
C ALA A 484 -15.88 16.48 -2.77
N VAL A 485 -16.49 16.56 -3.96
CA VAL A 485 -15.78 16.58 -5.25
C VAL A 485 -14.95 17.85 -5.39
N GLY A 486 -15.44 18.98 -4.87
CA GLY A 486 -14.69 20.24 -4.83
C GLY A 486 -13.40 20.16 -4.01
N ALA A 487 -13.39 19.39 -2.92
CA ALA A 487 -12.19 19.19 -2.10
C ALA A 487 -11.15 18.33 -2.82
N ILE A 488 -11.59 17.32 -3.58
CA ILE A 488 -10.71 16.48 -4.40
C ILE A 488 -10.04 17.33 -5.50
N VAL A 489 -10.82 18.12 -6.22
CA VAL A 489 -10.31 19.01 -7.28
C VAL A 489 -9.36 20.07 -6.71
N GLY A 490 -9.69 20.65 -5.56
CA GLY A 490 -8.77 21.56 -4.88
C GLY A 490 -7.48 20.88 -4.41
N GLY A 491 -7.56 19.62 -3.97
CA GLY A 491 -6.39 18.81 -3.61
C GLY A 491 -5.48 18.50 -4.82
N LEU A 492 -6.06 18.19 -5.98
CA LEU A 492 -5.33 18.02 -7.23
C LEU A 492 -4.64 19.31 -7.67
N ALA A 493 -5.31 20.46 -7.55
CA ALA A 493 -4.68 21.76 -7.83
C ALA A 493 -3.51 22.04 -6.89
N ALA A 494 -3.66 21.70 -5.61
CA ALA A 494 -2.59 21.84 -4.63
C ALA A 494 -1.39 20.93 -4.94
N LEU A 495 -1.64 19.68 -5.33
CA LEU A 495 -0.59 18.74 -5.74
C LEU A 495 0.17 19.25 -6.98
N ALA A 496 -0.54 19.82 -7.96
CA ALA A 496 0.08 20.41 -9.15
C ALA A 496 1.01 21.58 -8.82
N LEU A 497 0.58 22.48 -7.92
CA LEU A 497 1.40 23.61 -7.46
C LEU A 497 2.64 23.14 -6.68
N LEU A 498 2.49 22.13 -5.83
CA LEU A 498 3.62 21.53 -5.10
C LEU A 498 4.61 20.85 -6.06
N ALA A 499 4.11 20.08 -7.03
CA ALA A 499 4.95 19.46 -8.05
C ALA A 499 5.67 20.51 -8.90
N ALA A 500 5.00 21.61 -9.26
CA ALA A 500 5.64 22.71 -9.99
C ALA A 500 6.78 23.35 -9.21
N ALA A 501 6.59 23.59 -7.90
CA ALA A 501 7.64 24.11 -7.04
C ALA A 501 8.83 23.15 -6.88
N SER A 502 8.57 21.84 -6.93
CA SER A 502 9.61 20.81 -6.83
C SER A 502 10.53 20.72 -8.06
N HIS A 503 10.14 21.31 -9.20
CA HIS A 503 10.91 21.26 -10.46
C HIS A 503 11.95 22.38 -10.61
N ALA A 504 12.10 23.23 -9.60
CA ALA A 504 13.07 24.29 -9.65
C ALA A 504 14.51 23.73 -9.68
N GLY A 505 15.27 24.07 -10.73
CA GLY A 505 16.60 23.49 -10.98
C GLY A 505 17.68 23.80 -9.95
N THR A 506 17.47 24.78 -9.05
CA THR A 506 18.40 25.14 -7.99
C THR A 506 17.70 25.24 -6.63
N ILE A 507 18.44 25.05 -5.54
CA ILE A 507 17.93 25.17 -4.16
C ILE A 507 17.26 26.52 -3.91
N LEU A 508 17.87 27.62 -4.37
CA LEU A 508 17.29 28.96 -4.21
C LEU A 508 15.94 29.07 -4.93
N LEU A 509 15.87 28.60 -6.19
CA LEU A 509 14.65 28.70 -6.99
C LEU A 509 13.55 27.80 -6.43
N ALA A 510 13.91 26.63 -5.89
CA ALA A 510 12.99 25.70 -5.21
C ALA A 510 12.43 26.31 -3.93
N LEU A 511 13.30 26.89 -3.11
CA LEU A 511 12.92 27.57 -1.87
C LEU A 511 11.96 28.72 -2.15
N VAL A 512 12.26 29.55 -3.15
CA VAL A 512 11.37 30.66 -3.57
C VAL A 512 10.04 30.12 -4.10
N ALA A 513 10.07 29.08 -4.95
CA ALA A 513 8.85 28.49 -5.50
C ALA A 513 7.95 27.90 -4.40
N PHE A 514 8.51 27.15 -3.45
CA PHE A 514 7.75 26.64 -2.30
C PHE A 514 7.27 27.76 -1.37
N ALA A 515 8.04 28.83 -1.17
CA ALA A 515 7.58 29.98 -0.40
C ALA A 515 6.37 30.66 -1.07
N VAL A 516 6.41 30.86 -2.39
CA VAL A 516 5.27 31.37 -3.17
C VAL A 516 4.05 30.44 -3.02
N VAL A 517 4.25 29.13 -3.16
CA VAL A 517 3.17 28.14 -2.97
C VAL A 517 2.59 28.22 -1.55
N ALA A 518 3.42 28.33 -0.51
CA ALA A 518 2.95 28.50 0.86
C ALA A 518 2.12 29.79 1.05
N VAL A 519 2.56 30.91 0.46
CA VAL A 519 1.82 32.18 0.46
C VAL A 519 0.48 32.05 -0.27
N THR A 520 0.41 31.33 -1.39
CA THR A 520 -0.88 31.10 -2.09
C THR A 520 -1.87 30.29 -1.23
N GLY A 521 -1.37 29.32 -0.45
CA GLY A 521 -2.17 28.57 0.51
C GLY A 521 -2.72 29.47 1.61
N LEU A 522 -1.87 30.35 2.15
CA LEU A 522 -2.26 31.35 3.13
C LEU A 522 -3.31 32.34 2.57
N ALA A 523 -3.12 32.84 1.35
CA ALA A 523 -4.08 33.71 0.68
C ALA A 523 -5.44 33.03 0.49
N GLY A 524 -5.47 31.75 0.12
CA GLY A 524 -6.71 30.95 0.04
C GLY A 524 -7.46 30.85 1.38
N LEU A 525 -6.72 30.78 2.50
CA LEU A 525 -7.33 30.84 3.83
C LEU A 525 -7.93 32.22 4.15
N PHE A 526 -7.27 33.31 3.76
CA PHE A 526 -7.79 34.66 3.92
C PHE A 526 -9.02 34.92 3.06
N VAL A 527 -9.00 34.53 1.78
CA VAL A 527 -10.14 34.69 0.86
C VAL A 527 -11.37 33.91 1.34
N THR A 528 -11.15 32.76 1.99
CA THR A 528 -12.23 31.93 2.54
C THR A 528 -12.54 32.25 4.00
N ARG A 529 -11.97 33.30 4.58
CA ARG A 529 -12.24 33.73 5.96
C ARG A 529 -13.73 34.03 6.13
N GLY A 530 -14.33 33.49 7.20
CA GLY A 530 -15.78 33.61 7.47
C GLY A 530 -16.72 32.80 6.55
N ARG A 531 -16.23 32.23 5.43
CA ARG A 531 -17.05 31.47 4.46
C ARG A 531 -16.98 29.95 4.70
N ARG A 532 -18.06 29.22 4.43
CA ARG A 532 -18.10 27.74 4.48
C ARG A 532 -17.67 27.12 3.15
N ALA A 533 -16.35 27.06 2.91
CA ALA A 533 -15.78 26.50 1.68
C ALA A 533 -14.70 25.43 1.98
N PRO A 534 -15.08 24.22 2.44
CA PRO A 534 -14.11 23.16 2.76
C PRO A 534 -13.28 22.72 1.54
N ALA A 535 -13.84 22.88 0.34
CA ALA A 535 -13.21 22.58 -0.93
C ALA A 535 -11.94 23.39 -1.22
N VAL A 536 -11.83 24.61 -0.67
CA VAL A 536 -10.65 25.48 -0.82
C VAL A 536 -9.83 25.46 0.46
N ARG A 537 -10.47 25.45 1.62
CA ARG A 537 -9.77 25.50 2.91
C ARG A 537 -8.86 24.30 3.16
N ILE A 538 -9.32 23.06 2.93
CA ILE A 538 -8.50 21.88 3.23
C ILE A 538 -7.25 21.85 2.34
N PRO A 539 -7.36 22.00 1.01
CA PRO A 539 -6.18 22.09 0.14
C PRO A 539 -5.26 23.26 0.48
N SER A 540 -5.79 24.44 0.80
CA SER A 540 -4.98 25.60 1.21
C SER A 540 -4.15 25.34 2.47
N VAL A 541 -4.68 24.57 3.44
CA VAL A 541 -3.91 24.15 4.62
C VAL A 541 -2.82 23.16 4.25
N VAL A 542 -3.14 22.16 3.41
CA VAL A 542 -2.14 21.18 2.93
C VAL A 542 -1.02 21.87 2.16
N LEU A 543 -1.37 22.82 1.29
CA LEU A 543 -0.43 23.60 0.50
C LEU A 543 0.52 24.41 1.39
N LEU A 544 -0.04 25.17 2.36
CA LEU A 544 0.73 25.92 3.35
C LEU A 544 1.64 25.00 4.18
N GLY A 545 1.16 23.81 4.54
CA GLY A 545 1.89 22.85 5.34
C GLY A 545 3.05 22.18 4.60
N VAL A 546 2.78 21.57 3.46
CA VAL A 546 3.79 20.83 2.67
C VAL A 546 4.82 21.79 2.08
N ALA A 547 4.40 22.94 1.56
CA ALA A 547 5.33 23.91 1.01
C ALA A 547 6.15 24.60 2.11
N GLY A 548 5.56 24.93 3.26
CA GLY A 548 6.31 25.41 4.42
C GLY A 548 7.34 24.38 4.92
N PHE A 549 7.02 23.09 4.83
CA PHE A 549 7.93 22.00 5.20
C PHE A 549 9.12 21.93 4.24
N ALA A 550 8.85 22.01 2.93
CA ALA A 550 9.89 22.04 1.92
C ALA A 550 10.81 23.27 2.07
N VAL A 551 10.28 24.46 2.38
CA VAL A 551 11.08 25.67 2.64
C VAL A 551 12.04 25.45 3.81
N VAL A 552 11.57 24.88 4.93
CA VAL A 552 12.42 24.58 6.09
C VAL A 552 13.54 23.60 5.74
N VAL A 553 13.22 22.52 5.04
CA VAL A 553 14.21 21.47 4.71
C VAL A 553 15.25 22.00 3.72
N LEU A 554 14.82 22.69 2.66
CA LEU A 554 15.71 23.23 1.63
C LEU A 554 16.57 24.39 2.15
N SER A 555 16.05 25.23 3.03
CA SER A 555 16.82 26.34 3.61
C SER A 555 17.99 25.84 4.45
N HIS A 556 17.82 24.70 5.14
CA HIS A 556 18.87 24.07 5.95
C HIS A 556 19.96 23.38 5.14
N ALA A 557 19.76 23.17 3.84
CA ALA A 557 20.83 22.67 2.97
C ALA A 557 21.95 23.73 2.76
N SER A 558 21.68 25.02 2.99
CA SER A 558 22.59 26.13 2.65
C SER A 558 22.77 27.15 3.78
N SER A 559 24.03 27.44 4.15
CA SER A 559 24.36 28.42 5.21
C SER A 559 23.86 29.87 4.99
N PRO A 560 23.75 30.41 3.76
CA PRO A 560 23.13 31.72 3.56
C PRO A 560 21.59 31.70 3.56
N LEU A 561 20.94 30.56 3.32
CA LEU A 561 19.49 30.49 3.11
C LEU A 561 18.69 30.07 4.35
N TRP A 562 19.32 29.44 5.33
CA TRP A 562 18.60 28.89 6.50
C TRP A 562 17.86 29.96 7.29
N LEU A 563 18.49 31.11 7.56
CA LEU A 563 17.89 32.19 8.36
C LEU A 563 16.71 32.86 7.62
N PRO A 564 16.85 33.28 6.35
CA PRO A 564 15.70 33.72 5.54
C PRO A 564 14.57 32.68 5.49
N GLY A 565 14.88 31.40 5.28
CA GLY A 565 13.89 30.32 5.24
C GLY A 565 13.11 30.19 6.56
N ALA A 566 13.81 30.15 7.69
CA ALA A 566 13.19 30.05 9.01
C ALA A 566 12.30 31.28 9.32
N LEU A 567 12.77 32.49 8.98
CA LEU A 567 11.99 33.72 9.14
C LEU A 567 10.73 33.74 8.27
N THR A 568 10.81 33.28 7.01
CA THR A 568 9.63 33.19 6.13
C THR A 568 8.58 32.22 6.66
N VAL A 569 8.98 31.05 7.15
CA VAL A 569 8.05 30.06 7.73
C VAL A 569 7.45 30.59 9.04
N ALA A 570 8.26 31.25 9.89
CA ALA A 570 7.75 31.89 11.11
C ALA A 570 6.70 32.96 10.77
N ALA A 571 6.96 33.81 9.77
CA ALA A 571 6.01 34.81 9.30
C ALA A 571 4.72 34.16 8.76
N LEU A 572 4.82 33.08 7.98
CA LEU A 572 3.67 32.32 7.47
C LEU A 572 2.83 31.70 8.59
N ILE A 573 3.47 31.14 9.64
CA ILE A 573 2.79 30.61 10.83
C ILE A 573 2.02 31.73 11.51
N VAL A 574 2.64 32.88 11.76
CA VAL A 574 2.01 34.04 12.40
C VAL A 574 0.82 34.54 11.55
N ALA A 575 1.02 34.71 10.25
CA ALA A 575 0.00 35.19 9.33
C ALA A 575 -1.20 34.23 9.23
N SER A 576 -0.97 32.91 9.25
CA SER A 576 -2.03 31.88 9.21
C SER A 576 -3.01 31.98 10.38
N ARG A 577 -2.57 32.51 11.53
CA ARG A 577 -3.42 32.71 12.71
C ARG A 577 -4.48 33.78 12.50
N PHE A 578 -4.18 34.78 11.67
CA PHE A 578 -5.15 35.82 11.33
C PHE A 578 -6.15 35.34 10.29
N ALA A 579 -5.87 34.30 9.51
CA ALA A 579 -6.75 33.82 8.46
C ALA A 579 -7.99 33.04 8.97
N VAL A 580 -8.00 32.56 10.22
CA VAL A 580 -9.08 31.71 10.78
C VAL A 580 -9.94 32.48 11.79
N ALA A 581 -11.22 32.71 11.47
CA ALA A 581 -12.17 33.35 12.37
C ALA A 581 -12.60 32.42 13.53
N PRO A 582 -12.68 32.92 14.78
CA PRO A 582 -12.85 32.10 15.99
C PRO A 582 -14.20 31.36 16.12
N GLU A 583 -15.24 31.72 15.35
CA GLU A 583 -16.64 31.32 15.64
C GLU A 583 -17.25 30.27 14.68
N THR A 584 -16.51 29.70 13.73
CA THR A 584 -17.10 28.77 12.74
C THR A 584 -16.78 27.30 13.01
N ARG A 585 -17.75 26.36 12.88
CA ARG A 585 -17.50 24.91 12.93
C ARG A 585 -16.40 24.44 11.96
N ALA A 586 -16.22 25.10 10.81
CA ALA A 586 -15.12 24.78 9.88
C ALA A 586 -13.73 25.17 10.43
N ALA A 587 -13.66 26.07 11.42
CA ALA A 587 -12.43 26.34 12.16
C ALA A 587 -12.04 25.18 13.10
N SER A 588 -12.94 24.24 13.43
CA SER A 588 -12.62 23.14 14.35
C SER A 588 -11.64 22.11 13.78
N VAL A 589 -11.55 21.98 12.46
CA VAL A 589 -10.62 21.04 11.78
C VAL A 589 -9.37 21.76 11.26
N VAL A 590 -9.52 22.98 10.73
CA VAL A 590 -8.39 23.79 10.20
C VAL A 590 -7.46 24.27 11.31
N ARG A 591 -8.01 24.64 12.46
CA ARG A 591 -7.25 25.17 13.60
C ARG A 591 -6.33 24.12 14.25
N PRO A 592 -6.74 22.85 14.50
CA PRO A 592 -5.83 21.80 14.93
C PRO A 592 -4.83 21.38 13.86
N LEU A 593 -5.19 21.43 12.57
CA LEU A 593 -4.24 21.20 11.47
C LEU A 593 -3.14 22.26 11.43
N LEU A 594 -3.48 23.55 11.54
CA LEU A 594 -2.48 24.65 11.58
C LEU A 594 -1.61 24.60 12.85
N THR A 595 -2.12 24.08 13.97
CA THR A 595 -1.26 23.80 15.14
C THR A 595 -0.38 22.57 14.91
N GLY A 596 -0.91 21.50 14.33
CA GLY A 596 -0.13 20.32 13.97
C GLY A 596 1.01 20.66 13.00
N LEU A 597 0.76 21.55 12.03
CA LEU A 597 1.78 22.08 11.13
C LEU A 597 2.84 22.91 11.85
N ALA A 598 2.44 23.85 12.72
CA ALA A 598 3.41 24.64 13.49
C ALA A 598 4.27 23.77 14.43
N VAL A 599 3.67 22.76 15.07
CA VAL A 599 4.38 21.77 15.90
C VAL A 599 5.28 20.89 15.02
N GLY A 600 4.79 20.46 13.86
CA GLY A 600 5.55 19.69 12.88
C GLY A 600 6.76 20.46 12.37
N PHE A 601 6.62 21.75 12.04
CA PHE A 601 7.76 22.60 11.67
C PHE A 601 8.77 22.71 12.82
N GLY A 602 8.32 22.92 14.05
CA GLY A 602 9.21 22.90 15.22
C GLY A 602 9.91 21.55 15.43
N PHE A 603 9.22 20.44 15.19
CA PHE A 603 9.79 19.08 15.22
C PHE A 603 10.84 18.87 14.13
N VAL A 604 10.58 19.38 12.93
CA VAL A 604 11.46 19.21 11.77
C VAL A 604 12.71 20.05 11.91
N GLU A 605 12.57 21.32 12.32
CA GLU A 605 13.68 22.17 12.72
C GLU A 605 14.53 21.44 13.77
N THR A 606 13.93 20.99 14.88
CA THR A 606 14.70 20.27 15.92
C THR A 606 15.37 18.97 15.43
N THR A 607 14.76 18.25 14.49
CA THR A 607 15.31 16.99 13.94
C THR A 607 16.44 17.23 12.95
N LEU A 608 16.28 18.18 12.03
CA LEU A 608 17.32 18.56 11.07
C LEU A 608 18.54 19.13 11.79
N LEU A 609 18.36 19.66 12.99
CA LEU A 609 19.42 20.29 13.77
C LEU A 609 20.09 19.33 14.77
N MET A 610 19.48 18.16 14.99
CA MET A 610 19.94 17.12 15.92
C MET A 610 21.37 16.59 15.67
N PRO A 611 21.83 16.38 14.41
CA PRO A 611 23.19 15.89 14.16
C PRO A 611 24.28 16.84 14.70
N TRP A 612 23.99 18.14 14.80
CA TRP A 612 24.93 19.14 15.30
C TRP A 612 24.79 19.41 16.80
N ILE A 613 23.56 19.37 17.35
CA ILE A 613 23.30 19.54 18.80
C ILE A 613 24.03 18.49 19.63
N SER A 614 24.23 17.29 19.08
CA SER A 614 24.88 16.18 19.76
C SER A 614 26.41 16.20 19.68
N GLY A 615 27.02 17.19 19.01
CA GLY A 615 28.47 17.23 18.80
C GLY A 615 29.00 16.05 17.97
N TRP A 616 28.12 15.30 17.31
CA TRP A 616 28.48 14.18 16.45
C TRP A 616 29.20 14.73 15.21
N ARG A 617 30.53 14.75 15.25
CA ARG A 617 31.33 14.82 14.03
C ARG A 617 31.19 13.48 13.33
N PRO A 618 30.52 13.37 12.17
CA PRO A 618 30.47 12.10 11.45
C PRO A 618 31.91 11.68 11.16
N SER A 619 32.25 10.45 11.53
CA SER A 619 33.53 9.86 11.13
C SER A 619 33.63 9.89 9.60
N PRO A 620 34.81 10.15 9.02
CA PRO A 620 34.99 10.22 7.57
C PRO A 620 34.58 8.94 6.82
N SER A 621 34.40 7.81 7.51
CA SER A 621 33.84 6.56 6.99
C SER A 621 32.37 6.64 6.52
N LEU A 622 31.61 7.65 6.94
CA LEU A 622 30.21 7.86 6.53
C LEU A 622 30.07 8.45 5.11
N MET A 623 31.17 8.82 4.45
CA MET A 623 31.11 9.41 3.10
C MET A 623 30.80 8.40 1.97
N ILE A 624 30.68 7.10 2.29
CA ILE A 624 30.56 6.03 1.27
C ILE A 624 29.17 5.34 1.27
N SER A 625 28.33 5.49 2.30
CA SER A 625 27.04 4.76 2.39
C SER A 625 25.82 5.69 2.31
N SER A 626 24.87 5.39 1.42
CA SER A 626 23.64 6.19 1.19
C SER A 626 22.54 6.04 2.25
N PHE A 627 22.77 5.27 3.32
CA PHE A 627 21.82 5.13 4.43
C PHE A 627 22.55 5.19 5.79
N PRO A 628 21.95 5.84 6.81
CA PRO A 628 22.48 5.79 8.17
C PRO A 628 22.43 4.35 8.70
N SER A 629 23.52 3.95 9.35
CA SER A 629 23.69 2.62 9.93
C SER A 629 22.72 2.38 11.11
N ALA A 630 22.33 1.13 11.37
CA ALA A 630 21.43 0.79 12.48
C ALA A 630 21.98 1.14 13.88
N THR A 631 23.28 1.45 13.98
CA THR A 631 23.93 2.00 15.18
C THR A 631 23.52 3.44 15.49
N ASP A 632 22.84 4.14 14.58
CA ASP A 632 22.38 5.53 14.74
C ASP A 632 21.06 5.65 15.53
N LEU A 633 20.67 4.60 16.28
CA LEU A 633 19.61 4.60 17.31
C LEU A 633 19.85 5.63 18.44
N VAL A 634 20.99 6.34 18.40
CA VAL A 634 21.32 7.52 19.22
C VAL A 634 20.55 8.78 18.81
N ALA A 635 19.60 8.72 17.86
CA ALA A 635 18.60 9.77 17.60
C ALA A 635 17.51 9.92 18.70
N LEU A 636 17.44 8.98 19.65
CA LEU A 636 16.53 8.97 20.80
C LEU A 636 16.54 10.22 21.73
N PRO A 637 17.66 10.90 21.99
CA PRO A 637 17.70 12.06 22.88
C PRO A 637 17.19 13.34 22.22
N GLY A 638 17.32 13.48 20.90
CA GLY A 638 16.67 14.58 20.15
C GLY A 638 15.16 14.43 20.19
N ALA A 639 14.69 13.22 19.92
CA ALA A 639 13.28 12.87 20.06
C ALA A 639 12.77 13.10 21.49
N ALA A 640 13.54 12.77 22.53
CA ALA A 640 13.17 12.97 23.94
C ALA A 640 13.21 14.44 24.39
N ALA A 641 14.16 15.24 23.92
CA ALA A 641 14.23 16.70 24.12
C ALA A 641 13.00 17.40 23.50
N VAL A 642 12.62 16.99 22.29
CA VAL A 642 11.42 17.48 21.59
C VAL A 642 10.15 17.01 22.29
N LEU A 643 10.12 15.78 22.82
CA LEU A 643 9.00 15.25 23.60
C LEU A 643 8.82 15.99 24.93
N LEU A 644 9.91 16.33 25.62
CA LEU A 644 9.91 17.17 26.84
C LEU A 644 9.35 18.58 26.54
N LEU A 645 9.79 19.21 25.45
CA LEU A 645 9.29 20.53 25.02
C LEU A 645 7.82 20.50 24.58
N CYS A 646 7.33 19.39 24.02
CA CYS A 646 5.92 19.18 23.68
C CYS A 646 5.03 18.88 24.91
N VAL A 647 5.59 18.29 25.96
CA VAL A 647 4.87 17.93 27.20
C VAL A 647 4.62 19.15 28.09
N VAL A 648 5.53 20.13 28.11
CA VAL A 648 5.41 21.39 28.88
C VAL A 648 4.09 22.16 28.62
N PRO A 649 3.66 22.43 27.38
CA PRO A 649 2.37 23.06 27.11
C PRO A 649 1.17 22.16 27.45
N LEU A 650 1.32 20.84 27.42
CA LEU A 650 0.26 19.90 27.84
C LEU A 650 0.05 19.93 29.36
N VAL A 651 1.15 20.04 30.12
CA VAL A 651 1.12 20.18 31.59
C VAL A 651 0.62 21.56 32.01
N LEU A 652 1.04 22.63 31.34
CA LEU A 652 0.52 23.99 31.55
C LEU A 652 -0.99 24.07 31.29
N ARG A 653 -1.51 23.33 30.30
CA ARG A 653 -2.94 23.19 30.03
C ARG A 653 -3.71 22.48 31.16
N THR A 654 -3.10 21.49 31.83
CA THR A 654 -3.75 20.78 32.95
C THR A 654 -3.87 21.63 34.22
N HIS A 655 -2.96 22.59 34.42
CA HIS A 655 -2.98 23.51 35.58
C HIS A 655 -3.75 24.82 35.33
N ALA A 656 -4.02 25.19 34.07
CA ALA A 656 -4.71 26.42 33.68
C ALA A 656 -6.25 26.30 33.56
N GLY A 657 -6.87 25.32 34.24
CA GLY A 657 -8.31 25.01 34.16
C GLY A 657 -9.29 26.09 34.64
N LEU A 658 -8.83 27.30 34.96
CA LEU A 658 -9.62 28.38 35.58
C LEU A 658 -9.75 29.67 34.74
N ALA A 659 -9.30 29.69 33.47
CA ALA A 659 -9.39 30.88 32.60
C ALA A 659 -10.21 30.64 31.30
N PRO A 660 -10.84 31.68 30.71
CA PRO A 660 -11.81 31.52 29.62
C PRO A 660 -11.23 30.83 28.37
N ARG A 661 -11.95 29.80 27.93
CA ARG A 661 -11.58 28.83 26.89
C ARG A 661 -11.64 29.45 25.49
N GLY A 662 -10.52 29.46 24.75
CA GLY A 662 -10.59 29.49 23.28
C GLY A 662 -9.46 30.19 22.52
N THR A 663 -8.66 31.05 23.15
CA THR A 663 -7.61 31.84 22.46
C THR A 663 -6.20 31.67 23.02
N TRP A 664 -6.07 31.24 24.28
CA TRP A 664 -4.78 31.08 24.97
C TRP A 664 -4.04 29.78 24.58
N ASP A 665 -4.74 28.65 24.47
CA ASP A 665 -4.13 27.34 24.16
C ASP A 665 -3.39 27.31 22.82
N LEU A 666 -3.87 28.08 21.84
CA LEU A 666 -3.29 28.14 20.49
C LEU A 666 -2.16 29.16 20.35
N ARG A 667 -2.21 30.24 21.13
CA ARG A 667 -1.10 31.21 21.20
C ARG A 667 0.06 30.59 21.98
N ALA A 668 -0.21 29.89 23.08
CA ALA A 668 0.82 29.18 23.83
C ALA A 668 1.54 28.11 22.98
N ALA A 669 0.81 27.29 22.22
CA ALA A 669 1.42 26.27 21.36
C ALA A 669 2.25 26.85 20.19
N ALA A 670 1.77 27.95 19.58
CA ALA A 670 2.52 28.61 18.51
C ALA A 670 3.77 29.32 19.02
N ILE A 671 3.70 29.92 20.22
CA ILE A 671 4.88 30.57 20.78
C ILE A 671 5.88 29.54 21.30
N VAL A 672 5.44 28.42 21.90
CA VAL A 672 6.34 27.29 22.23
C VAL A 672 7.04 26.76 20.97
N ALA A 673 6.33 26.62 19.85
CA ALA A 673 6.94 26.20 18.58
C ALA A 673 7.99 27.20 18.07
N LEU A 674 7.69 28.51 18.13
CA LEU A 674 8.63 29.59 17.78
C LEU A 674 9.85 29.62 18.71
N LEU A 675 9.65 29.33 20.00
CA LEU A 675 10.76 29.16 20.94
C LEU A 675 11.65 28.01 20.54
N THR A 676 11.10 26.82 20.30
CA THR A 676 11.90 25.66 19.87
C THR A 676 12.69 25.94 18.59
N ALA A 677 12.08 26.61 17.61
CA ALA A 677 12.77 26.98 16.36
C ALA A 677 13.89 27.99 16.62
N PHE A 678 13.61 29.04 17.40
CA PHE A 678 14.59 30.07 17.76
C PHE A 678 15.75 29.49 18.58
N LEU A 679 15.45 28.61 19.54
CA LEU A 679 16.42 27.92 20.39
C LEU A 679 17.33 27.00 19.59
N SER A 680 16.77 26.26 18.64
CA SER A 680 17.56 25.36 17.78
C SER A 680 18.47 26.17 16.87
N SER A 681 17.96 27.25 16.27
CA SER A 681 18.75 28.21 15.46
C SER A 681 19.90 28.86 16.24
N LEU A 682 19.65 29.30 17.49
CA LEU A 682 20.65 29.97 18.34
C LEU A 682 21.77 29.03 18.77
N VAL A 683 21.44 27.79 19.14
CA VAL A 683 22.42 26.76 19.54
C VAL A 683 23.33 26.42 18.37
N LEU A 684 22.81 26.35 17.14
CA LEU A 684 23.65 26.01 15.99
C LEU A 684 24.50 27.17 15.49
N PHE A 685 23.97 28.40 15.58
CA PHE A 685 24.71 29.60 15.25
C PHE A 685 25.95 29.73 16.14
N ALA A 686 25.88 29.32 17.41
CA ALA A 686 27.04 29.25 18.30
C ALA A 686 28.10 28.25 17.78
N THR A 687 27.67 27.11 17.23
CA THR A 687 28.55 25.96 16.93
C THR A 687 29.19 25.93 15.53
N GLY A 688 28.81 26.79 14.57
CA GLY A 688 29.24 26.65 13.16
C GLY A 688 29.88 27.89 12.50
N SER A 689 31.14 27.79 12.04
CA SER A 689 31.93 28.67 11.12
C SER A 689 33.19 29.34 11.70
N VAL A 690 34.17 29.66 10.84
CA VAL A 690 35.61 29.91 11.08
C VAL A 690 35.99 31.42 11.05
N SER A 691 35.04 32.35 10.92
CA SER A 691 35.36 33.79 10.80
C SER A 691 35.30 34.58 12.13
N THR A 692 36.17 35.58 12.31
CA THR A 692 36.26 36.40 13.54
C THR A 692 35.07 37.34 13.74
N VAL A 693 34.43 37.79 12.65
CA VAL A 693 33.21 38.63 12.69
C VAL A 693 32.01 37.82 13.21
N ASP A 694 31.98 36.50 12.97
CA ASP A 694 30.93 35.61 13.47
C ASP A 694 30.98 35.44 15.00
N HIS A 695 32.16 35.45 15.63
CA HIS A 695 32.31 35.21 17.07
C HIS A 695 31.67 36.30 17.94
N VAL A 696 31.79 37.58 17.53
CA VAL A 696 31.19 38.71 18.27
C VAL A 696 29.67 38.66 18.18
N ALA A 697 29.12 38.37 17.00
CA ALA A 697 27.67 38.20 16.82
C ALA A 697 27.15 36.98 17.62
N ARG A 698 27.91 35.88 17.69
CA ARG A 698 27.59 34.66 18.45
C ARG A 698 27.51 34.88 19.95
N ILE A 699 28.27 35.81 20.51
CA ILE A 699 28.17 36.13 21.94
C ILE A 699 27.07 37.19 22.14
N ALA A 700 27.06 38.24 21.34
CA ALA A 700 26.19 39.40 21.54
C ALA A 700 24.68 39.09 21.40
N ILE A 701 24.30 38.27 20.42
CA ILE A 701 22.89 37.94 20.14
C ILE A 701 22.26 37.11 21.27
N PRO A 702 22.80 35.94 21.66
CA PRO A 702 22.24 35.16 22.77
C PRO A 702 22.36 35.90 24.11
N LEU A 703 23.40 36.73 24.31
CA LEU A 703 23.59 37.48 25.56
C LEU A 703 22.56 38.60 25.68
N GLY A 704 22.36 39.38 24.62
CA GLY A 704 21.30 40.38 24.56
C GLY A 704 19.93 39.76 24.81
N LEU A 705 19.68 38.58 24.27
CA LEU A 705 18.42 37.86 24.48
C LEU A 705 18.26 37.32 25.91
N ALA A 706 19.31 36.72 26.51
CA ALA A 706 19.29 36.23 27.88
C ALA A 706 19.03 37.38 28.86
N VAL A 707 19.73 38.51 28.69
CA VAL A 707 19.55 39.73 29.49
C VAL A 707 18.13 40.28 29.32
N ALA A 708 17.66 40.44 28.08
CA ALA A 708 16.31 40.92 27.81
C ALA A 708 15.24 40.02 28.45
N ALA A 709 15.38 38.70 28.31
CA ALA A 709 14.46 37.72 28.87
C ALA A 709 14.44 37.71 30.40
N ILE A 710 15.60 37.86 31.06
CA ILE A 710 15.71 37.98 32.52
C ILE A 710 15.09 39.29 33.02
N VAL A 711 15.44 40.42 32.40
CA VAL A 711 14.90 41.75 32.75
C VAL A 711 13.37 41.78 32.59
N TRP A 712 12.85 41.09 31.56
CA TRP A 712 11.41 40.97 31.33
C TRP A 712 10.67 40.22 32.44
N GLN A 713 11.33 39.32 33.19
CA GLN A 713 10.70 38.66 34.34
C GLN A 713 10.55 39.58 35.54
N VAL A 714 11.38 40.60 35.67
CA VAL A 714 11.36 41.53 36.81
C VAL A 714 10.30 42.62 36.62
N ARG A 715 9.96 43.01 35.38
CA ARG A 715 8.97 44.06 35.10
C ARG A 715 7.54 43.65 35.48
N GLY A 716 6.90 44.47 36.33
CA GLY A 716 5.55 44.23 36.87
C GLY A 716 4.39 44.48 35.89
N SER A 717 4.54 45.43 34.96
CA SER A 717 3.46 45.88 34.04
C SER A 717 3.08 44.86 32.97
N VAL A 718 3.88 43.81 32.78
CA VAL A 718 3.73 42.80 31.72
C VAL A 718 3.32 41.43 32.32
N ALA A 719 2.81 41.42 33.56
CA ALA A 719 2.58 40.21 34.36
C ALA A 719 1.54 39.22 33.79
N HIS A 720 0.76 39.60 32.78
CA HIS A 720 -0.35 38.81 32.24
C HIS A 720 -0.20 38.37 30.78
N THR A 721 0.92 38.65 30.11
CA THR A 721 1.11 38.25 28.70
C THR A 721 1.77 36.87 28.56
N ALA A 722 1.38 36.14 27.51
CA ALA A 722 1.98 34.84 27.16
C ALA A 722 3.48 34.94 26.88
N GLU A 723 3.94 36.12 26.44
CA GLU A 723 5.35 36.47 26.21
C GLU A 723 6.22 36.26 27.45
N ARG A 724 5.67 36.44 28.65
CA ARG A 724 6.43 36.22 29.89
C ARG A 724 6.82 34.76 30.08
N MET A 725 5.93 33.81 29.78
CA MET A 725 6.23 32.37 29.88
C MET A 725 7.30 31.95 28.89
N VAL A 726 7.26 32.58 27.74
CA VAL A 726 8.09 32.31 26.57
C VAL A 726 9.50 32.81 26.81
N LEU A 727 9.63 34.05 27.26
CA LEU A 727 10.91 34.62 27.68
C LEU A 727 11.47 33.89 28.90
N ALA A 728 10.63 33.38 29.80
CA ALA A 728 11.09 32.55 30.91
C ALA A 728 11.70 31.21 30.45
N GLY A 729 11.16 30.60 29.38
CA GLY A 729 11.76 29.42 28.75
C GLY A 729 13.03 29.74 27.96
N LEU A 730 13.12 30.92 27.34
CA LEU A 730 14.30 31.33 26.55
C LEU A 730 15.53 31.61 27.39
N ALA A 731 15.37 32.23 28.56
CA ALA A 731 16.49 32.75 29.32
C ALA A 731 17.54 31.68 29.71
N PRO A 732 17.17 30.51 30.29
CA PRO A 732 18.14 29.46 30.61
C PRO A 732 18.92 28.94 29.39
N LEU A 733 18.26 28.86 28.24
CA LEU A 733 18.83 28.31 27.02
C LEU A 733 19.69 29.33 26.26
N ALA A 734 19.26 30.59 26.23
CA ALA A 734 20.07 31.69 25.74
C ALA A 734 21.34 31.85 26.58
N LEU A 735 21.24 31.66 27.90
CA LEU A 735 22.39 31.66 28.79
C LEU A 735 23.34 30.47 28.51
N ALA A 736 22.80 29.28 28.23
CA ALA A 736 23.62 28.14 27.78
C ALA A 736 24.32 28.42 26.45
N ALA A 737 23.61 28.98 25.47
CA ALA A 737 24.17 29.35 24.17
C ALA A 737 25.25 30.44 24.28
N THR A 738 25.09 31.43 25.17
CA THR A 738 26.13 32.43 25.42
C THR A 738 27.41 31.82 25.96
N LEU A 739 27.30 30.94 26.94
CA LEU A 739 28.46 30.35 27.59
C LEU A 739 29.18 29.38 26.64
N ALA A 740 28.44 28.66 25.80
CA ALA A 740 29.02 27.85 24.74
C ALA A 740 29.78 28.72 23.71
N ALA A 741 29.17 29.82 23.24
CA ALA A 741 29.82 30.74 22.30
C ALA A 741 31.06 31.42 22.89
N ILE A 742 31.05 31.76 24.19
CA ILE A 742 32.21 32.31 24.91
C ILE A 742 33.31 31.26 25.03
N ALA A 743 32.96 30.02 25.36
CA ALA A 743 33.92 28.92 25.44
C ALA A 743 34.57 28.65 24.07
N ASP A 744 33.78 28.58 23.01
CA ASP A 744 34.28 28.40 21.65
C ASP A 744 35.22 29.54 21.23
N ALA A 745 34.86 30.80 21.49
CA ALA A 745 35.73 31.94 21.22
C ALA A 745 37.04 31.91 22.03
N ALA A 746 36.99 31.46 23.28
CA ALA A 746 38.17 31.30 24.12
C ALA A 746 39.09 30.18 23.60
N THR A 747 38.53 29.09 23.04
CA THR A 747 39.33 28.01 22.42
C THR A 747 40.00 28.46 21.13
N ALA A 748 39.31 29.25 20.29
CA ALA A 748 39.87 29.80 19.06
C ALA A 748 41.04 30.77 19.31
N ALA A 749 41.00 31.50 20.43
CA ALA A 749 42.07 32.42 20.84
C ALA A 749 43.28 31.72 21.50
N SER A 750 43.12 30.49 22.00
CA SER A 750 44.11 29.77 22.83
C SER A 750 44.75 28.56 22.13
N ALA A 751 45.13 28.73 20.86
CA ALA A 751 45.76 27.68 20.04
C ALA A 751 47.07 27.07 20.60
N ALA A 752 47.62 27.59 21.70
CA ALA A 752 48.86 27.13 22.32
C ALA A 752 48.69 26.04 23.42
N THR A 753 47.46 25.75 23.92
CA THR A 753 47.23 24.70 24.95
C THR A 753 45.95 23.91 24.68
N ALA A 754 46.07 22.83 23.89
CA ALA A 754 44.94 22.07 23.37
C ALA A 754 44.11 21.31 24.44
N SER A 755 44.69 20.93 25.58
CA SER A 755 44.00 20.13 26.62
C SER A 755 43.09 20.98 27.53
N SER A 756 43.47 22.22 27.83
CA SER A 756 42.70 23.14 28.71
C SER A 756 41.43 23.68 28.04
N ALA A 757 41.46 23.82 26.71
CA ALA A 757 40.42 24.47 25.92
C ALA A 757 39.15 23.60 25.80
N ALA A 758 39.31 22.27 25.61
CA ALA A 758 38.19 21.33 25.53
C ALA A 758 37.36 21.27 26.83
N LEU A 759 38.04 21.32 27.98
CA LEU A 759 37.40 21.33 29.30
C LEU A 759 36.47 22.56 29.48
N ILE A 760 36.87 23.73 28.98
CA ILE A 760 36.08 24.97 29.11
C ILE A 760 34.77 24.87 28.32
N VAL A 761 34.80 24.26 27.12
CA VAL A 761 33.61 24.05 26.28
C VAL A 761 32.65 23.07 26.94
N ASP A 762 33.16 21.95 27.45
CA ASP A 762 32.35 20.92 28.10
C ASP A 762 31.65 21.43 29.39
N LEU A 763 32.26 22.39 30.08
CA LEU A 763 31.73 22.97 31.32
C LEU A 763 30.72 24.11 31.11
N ALA A 764 30.59 24.66 29.89
CA ALA A 764 29.70 25.78 29.62
C ALA A 764 28.22 25.48 29.93
N ALA A 765 27.73 24.31 29.48
CA ALA A 765 26.34 23.89 29.68
C ALA A 765 25.96 23.60 31.16
N PRO A 766 26.74 22.83 31.95
CA PRO A 766 26.42 22.62 33.37
C PRO A 766 26.50 23.91 34.19
N VAL A 767 27.47 24.80 33.89
CA VAL A 767 27.56 26.13 34.54
C VAL A 767 26.32 26.96 34.21
N ALA A 768 25.87 26.95 32.95
CA ALA A 768 24.64 27.62 32.55
C ALA A 768 23.41 27.10 33.30
N ALA A 769 23.30 25.77 33.47
CA ALA A 769 22.20 25.14 34.19
C ALA A 769 22.18 25.54 35.68
N ILE A 770 23.33 25.58 36.34
CA ILE A 770 23.47 26.02 37.73
C ILE A 770 23.09 27.49 37.88
N LEU A 771 23.61 28.37 37.01
CA LEU A 771 23.30 29.80 37.01
C LEU A 771 21.80 30.05 36.76
N ALA A 772 21.21 29.34 35.80
CA ALA A 772 19.78 29.44 35.52
C ALA A 772 18.93 28.92 36.68
N ALA A 773 19.35 27.85 37.38
CA ALA A 773 18.65 27.36 38.56
C ALA A 773 18.73 28.35 39.74
N ALA A 774 19.90 28.96 39.97
CA ALA A 774 20.07 29.99 40.98
C ALA A 774 19.22 31.25 40.68
N LEU A 775 19.26 31.74 39.43
CA LEU A 775 18.42 32.85 38.97
C LEU A 775 16.93 32.52 39.08
N GLY A 776 16.52 31.31 38.70
CA GLY A 776 15.14 30.86 38.82
C GLY A 776 14.67 30.79 40.27
N ALA A 777 15.53 30.32 41.19
CA ALA A 777 15.26 30.31 42.62
C ALA A 777 15.04 31.71 43.17
N ILE A 778 15.78 32.72 42.68
CA ILE A 778 15.63 34.14 43.09
C ILE A 778 14.37 34.77 42.46
N LEU A 779 14.22 34.68 41.13
CA LEU A 779 13.19 35.37 40.35
C LEU A 779 11.77 34.86 40.62
N PHE A 780 11.62 33.59 40.97
CA PHE A 780 10.33 32.95 41.19
C PHE A 780 10.11 32.50 42.64
N THR A 781 10.86 33.08 43.59
CA THR A 781 10.61 32.92 45.03
C THR A 781 9.11 33.16 45.32
N ARG A 782 8.44 32.17 45.92
CA ARG A 782 7.00 32.21 46.31
C ARG A 782 5.98 32.25 45.16
N ALA A 783 6.35 32.01 43.91
CA ALA A 783 5.39 31.89 42.80
C ALA A 783 4.62 30.54 42.86
N SER A 784 3.38 30.56 43.36
CA SER A 784 2.56 29.36 43.55
C SER A 784 1.44 29.17 42.52
N SER A 785 0.94 30.25 41.89
CA SER A 785 -0.16 30.18 40.93
C SER A 785 -0.19 31.35 39.93
N GLY A 786 -0.91 31.19 38.82
CA GLY A 786 -1.10 32.23 37.80
C GLY A 786 0.04 32.31 36.75
N PRO A 787 0.10 33.38 35.94
CA PRO A 787 1.08 33.50 34.85
C PRO A 787 2.54 33.49 35.31
N ARG A 788 2.84 33.93 36.54
CA ARG A 788 4.17 33.78 37.17
C ARG A 788 4.51 32.33 37.52
N GLY A 789 3.54 31.53 37.98
CA GLY A 789 3.72 30.10 38.20
C GLY A 789 3.96 29.34 36.90
N ALA A 790 3.24 29.70 35.83
CA ALA A 790 3.46 29.14 34.50
C ALA A 790 4.83 29.52 33.91
N ALA A 791 5.28 30.76 34.09
CA ALA A 791 6.62 31.19 33.71
C ALA A 791 7.72 30.44 34.48
N ARG A 792 7.50 30.17 35.78
CA ARG A 792 8.41 29.33 36.57
C ARG A 792 8.51 27.90 36.03
N ILE A 793 7.38 27.29 35.63
CA ILE A 793 7.37 25.95 35.03
C ILE A 793 8.11 25.96 33.67
N ALA A 794 7.91 27.00 32.85
CA ALA A 794 8.63 27.16 31.58
C ALA A 794 10.15 27.32 31.79
N TRP A 795 10.54 28.06 32.83
CA TRP A 795 11.95 28.23 33.22
C TRP A 795 12.57 26.91 33.72
N GLU A 796 11.90 26.21 34.64
CA GLU A 796 12.36 24.93 35.20
C GLU A 796 12.44 23.83 34.12
N SER A 797 11.54 23.85 33.13
CA SER A 797 11.59 22.91 32.00
C SER A 797 12.70 23.22 31.00
N ALA A 798 13.04 24.50 30.79
CA ALA A 798 14.21 24.89 30.01
C ALA A 798 15.52 24.47 30.70
N ILE A 799 15.62 24.60 32.03
CA ILE A 799 16.75 24.05 32.81
C ILE A 799 16.82 22.52 32.66
N ALA A 800 15.68 21.82 32.79
CA ALA A 800 15.64 20.38 32.65
C ALA A 800 16.07 19.92 31.25
N LEU A 801 15.76 20.71 30.21
CA LEU A 801 16.23 20.47 28.84
C LEU A 801 17.75 20.61 28.73
N VAL A 802 18.35 21.67 29.29
CA VAL A 802 19.83 21.84 29.32
C VAL A 802 20.46 20.65 30.03
N VAL A 803 19.97 20.28 31.22
CA VAL A 803 20.47 19.13 31.98
C VAL A 803 20.35 17.84 31.17
N PHE A 804 19.22 17.62 30.51
CA PHE A 804 18.99 16.42 29.71
C PHE A 804 19.95 16.33 28.52
N VAL A 805 20.11 17.42 27.76
CA VAL A 805 21.05 17.48 26.62
C VAL A 805 22.49 17.25 27.10
N SER A 806 22.90 17.86 28.21
CA SER A 806 24.24 17.64 28.79
C SER A 806 24.45 16.23 29.33
N VAL A 807 23.42 15.58 29.89
CA VAL A 807 23.53 14.16 30.32
C VAL A 807 23.68 13.25 29.11
N VAL A 808 22.97 13.55 28.02
CA VAL A 808 23.04 12.78 26.78
C VAL A 808 24.40 12.90 26.12
N SER A 809 24.98 14.10 26.06
CA SER A 809 26.33 14.26 25.50
C SER A 809 27.37 13.46 26.28
N CYS A 810 27.10 13.18 27.56
CA CYS A 810 27.92 12.31 28.40
C CYS A 810 27.76 10.79 28.16
N ILE A 811 26.90 10.36 27.22
CA ILE A 811 26.70 8.94 26.86
C ILE A 811 27.67 8.49 25.74
N ALA A 812 28.26 9.45 25.01
CA ALA A 812 29.36 9.23 24.07
C ALA A 812 30.63 8.71 24.82
N PRO A 813 31.68 8.16 24.15
CA PRO A 813 32.78 7.50 24.85
C PRO A 813 33.39 8.38 25.96
N ALA A 814 33.64 7.77 27.12
CA ALA A 814 34.04 8.44 28.36
C ALA A 814 35.27 9.33 28.16
N GLY A 815 35.06 10.64 28.10
CA GLY A 815 36.12 11.65 28.03
C GLY A 815 36.59 12.09 29.42
N GLU A 816 37.72 12.79 29.48
CA GLU A 816 38.33 13.31 30.72
C GLU A 816 37.38 14.20 31.55
N SER A 817 36.44 14.88 30.89
CA SER A 817 35.54 15.91 31.43
C SER A 817 34.15 15.38 31.81
N THR A 818 33.75 14.20 31.32
CA THR A 818 32.36 13.73 31.30
C THR A 818 31.77 13.50 32.69
N TRP A 819 32.57 12.95 33.60
CA TRP A 819 32.18 12.75 34.99
C TRP A 819 31.99 14.07 35.74
N LEU A 820 32.78 15.09 35.40
CA LEU A 820 32.76 16.40 36.03
C LEU A 820 31.50 17.18 35.60
N VAL A 821 31.10 17.04 34.32
CA VAL A 821 29.84 17.57 33.79
C VAL A 821 28.64 16.97 34.55
N LEU A 822 28.57 15.64 34.69
CA LEU A 822 27.47 14.97 35.42
C LEU A 822 27.42 15.37 36.90
N LEU A 823 28.59 15.55 37.53
CA LEU A 823 28.69 15.98 38.93
C LEU A 823 28.14 17.41 39.11
N LEU A 824 28.51 18.33 38.23
CA LEU A 824 28.00 19.71 38.25
C LEU A 824 26.50 19.76 37.97
N LEU A 825 26.01 18.96 37.01
CA LEU A 825 24.58 18.84 36.74
C LEU A 825 23.77 18.29 37.91
N ALA A 826 24.37 17.47 38.79
CA ALA A 826 23.70 16.97 39.98
C ALA A 826 23.32 18.10 40.96
N VAL A 827 24.01 19.25 40.91
CA VAL A 827 23.73 20.44 41.73
C VAL A 827 22.44 21.13 41.27
N THR A 828 22.13 21.12 39.98
CA THR A 828 20.98 21.82 39.39
C THR A 828 19.62 21.38 39.95
N PRO A 829 19.24 20.06 39.93
CA PRO A 829 17.97 19.63 40.50
C PRO A 829 17.95 19.70 42.02
N LEU A 830 19.12 19.75 42.67
CA LEU A 830 19.24 20.05 44.10
C LEU A 830 18.74 21.49 44.36
N ILE A 831 19.30 22.50 43.67
CA ILE A 831 18.89 23.91 43.81
C ILE A 831 17.39 24.08 43.55
N VAL A 832 16.84 23.46 42.49
CA VAL A 832 15.41 23.52 42.17
C VAL A 832 14.55 22.86 43.27
N GLY A 833 15.03 21.76 43.87
CA GLY A 833 14.34 21.05 44.95
C GLY A 833 14.29 21.85 46.26
N PHE A 834 15.33 22.61 46.57
CA PHE A 834 15.43 23.46 47.78
C PHE A 834 14.75 24.83 47.63
N ALA A 835 14.44 25.27 46.42
CA ALA A 835 13.83 26.58 46.15
C ALA A 835 12.45 26.79 46.81
N ASP A 836 11.73 25.73 47.15
CA ASP A 836 10.43 25.77 47.84
C ASP A 836 10.53 25.52 49.38
N GLY A 837 11.73 25.53 49.96
CA GLY A 837 11.96 25.25 51.39
C GLY A 837 12.51 23.85 51.65
N ASN A 838 12.27 23.29 52.85
CA ASN A 838 12.85 22.01 53.25
C ASN A 838 12.26 20.84 52.40
N PRO A 839 13.08 20.14 51.58
CA PRO A 839 12.60 19.11 50.67
C PRO A 839 12.09 17.85 51.38
N PHE A 840 12.46 17.64 52.65
CA PHE A 840 12.07 16.47 53.44
C PHE A 840 10.68 16.61 54.06
N THR A 841 10.19 17.85 54.24
CA THR A 841 8.88 18.13 54.87
C THR A 841 7.85 18.67 53.87
N ASN A 842 8.30 19.23 52.75
CA ASN A 842 7.43 19.85 51.75
C ASN A 842 6.66 18.82 50.90
N ARG A 843 5.41 19.16 50.52
CA ARG A 843 4.52 18.34 49.67
C ARG A 843 4.65 18.65 48.18
N SER A 844 5.45 19.66 47.81
CA SER A 844 5.76 20.02 46.42
C SER A 844 6.33 18.82 45.64
N PRO A 845 5.90 18.57 44.38
CA PRO A 845 6.51 17.55 43.52
C PRO A 845 8.00 17.84 43.22
N ARG A 846 8.49 19.07 43.44
CA ARG A 846 9.90 19.45 43.23
C ARG A 846 10.87 18.76 44.19
N ARG A 847 10.38 18.18 45.29
CA ARG A 847 11.19 17.36 46.22
C ARG A 847 11.88 16.17 45.54
N PHE A 848 11.34 15.68 44.41
CA PHE A 848 11.97 14.63 43.61
C PHE A 848 13.28 15.09 42.92
N GLY A 849 13.59 16.39 42.92
CA GLY A 849 14.89 16.91 42.48
C GLY A 849 16.07 16.32 43.27
N GLY A 850 15.88 16.05 44.57
CA GLY A 850 16.91 15.37 45.39
C GLY A 850 17.19 13.94 44.94
N THR A 851 16.15 13.19 44.51
CA THR A 851 16.34 11.85 43.94
C THR A 851 17.04 11.90 42.59
N LEU A 852 16.74 12.89 41.73
CA LEU A 852 17.42 13.07 40.45
C LEU A 852 18.89 13.44 40.63
N SER A 853 19.20 14.31 41.61
CA SER A 853 20.57 14.66 42.00
C SER A 853 21.39 13.42 42.40
N CYS A 854 20.81 12.51 43.18
CA CYS A 854 21.49 11.26 43.56
C CYS A 854 21.78 10.36 42.34
N VAL A 855 20.85 10.28 41.38
CA VAL A 855 21.05 9.52 40.14
C VAL A 855 22.17 10.11 39.29
N LEU A 856 22.21 11.44 39.13
CA LEU A 856 23.26 12.13 38.37
C LEU A 856 24.62 12.03 39.05
N ALA A 857 24.68 12.15 40.37
CA ALA A 857 25.91 11.96 41.14
C ALA A 857 26.43 10.51 41.05
N ALA A 858 25.53 9.52 41.06
CA ALA A 858 25.89 8.14 40.79
C ALA A 858 26.44 8.00 39.36
N ALA A 859 25.75 8.53 38.35
CA ALA A 859 26.22 8.50 36.96
C ALA A 859 27.60 9.18 36.78
N ALA A 860 27.87 10.26 37.51
CA ALA A 860 29.16 10.94 37.54
C ALA A 860 30.27 10.02 38.10
N LEU A 861 30.03 9.39 39.25
CA LEU A 861 30.95 8.41 39.83
C LEU A 861 31.23 7.27 38.84
N TRP A 862 30.21 6.81 38.13
CA TRP A 862 30.31 5.76 37.11
C TRP A 862 31.16 6.17 35.92
N GLN A 863 30.91 7.36 35.35
CA GLN A 863 31.75 7.90 34.28
C GLN A 863 33.19 8.08 34.72
N PHE A 864 33.43 8.46 35.97
CA PHE A 864 34.78 8.58 36.53
C PHE A 864 35.49 7.22 36.61
N LEU A 865 34.80 6.17 37.05
CA LEU A 865 35.34 4.81 37.10
C LEU A 865 35.64 4.27 35.69
N GLY A 866 34.73 4.51 34.74
CA GLY A 866 34.93 4.14 33.33
C GLY A 866 36.12 4.86 32.69
N PHE A 867 36.23 6.18 32.90
CA PHE A 867 37.36 6.98 32.46
C PHE A 867 38.70 6.49 33.03
N ARG A 868 38.72 6.06 34.31
CA ARG A 868 39.91 5.46 34.94
C ARG A 868 40.21 4.02 34.49
N GLY A 869 39.41 3.45 33.58
CA GLY A 869 39.60 2.08 33.10
C GLY A 869 39.35 1.02 34.16
N VAL A 870 38.55 1.32 35.20
CA VAL A 870 38.27 0.38 36.29
C VAL A 870 37.30 -0.69 35.78
N ALA A 871 37.81 -1.88 35.49
CA ALA A 871 37.02 -3.01 34.98
C ALA A 871 36.15 -3.68 36.06
N ASP A 872 36.56 -3.61 37.33
CA ASP A 872 35.85 -4.15 38.49
C ASP A 872 35.12 -3.04 39.24
N VAL A 873 33.86 -2.86 38.90
CA VAL A 873 33.00 -1.77 39.40
C VAL A 873 32.22 -2.16 40.65
N GLU A 874 32.09 -3.46 40.94
CA GLU A 874 31.40 -4.02 42.11
C GLU A 874 31.92 -3.48 43.45
N PRO A 875 33.24 -3.30 43.68
CA PRO A 875 33.79 -2.78 44.93
C PRO A 875 33.34 -1.35 45.25
N TYR A 876 32.97 -0.56 44.24
CA TYR A 876 32.56 0.83 44.42
C TYR A 876 31.04 0.98 44.53
N THR A 877 30.29 0.00 44.02
CA THR A 877 28.86 0.17 43.72
C THR A 877 27.99 -0.63 44.65
N LEU A 878 28.45 -1.82 45.08
CA LEU A 878 27.79 -2.59 46.13
C LEU A 878 27.79 -1.88 47.50
N PRO A 879 28.87 -1.21 47.96
CA PRO A 879 28.83 -0.46 49.22
C PRO A 879 27.86 0.72 49.17
N LEU A 880 27.81 1.43 48.03
CA LEU A 880 26.88 2.55 47.84
C LEU A 880 25.42 2.08 47.80
N ALA A 881 25.14 0.99 47.09
CA ALA A 881 23.82 0.35 47.10
C ALA A 881 23.43 -0.13 48.50
N GLY A 882 24.37 -0.72 49.24
CA GLY A 882 24.20 -1.14 50.63
C GLY A 882 23.91 0.02 51.57
N LEU A 883 24.58 1.16 51.40
CA LEU A 883 24.33 2.39 52.16
C LEU A 883 22.91 2.92 51.89
N LEU A 884 22.49 2.98 50.62
CA LEU A 884 21.13 3.42 50.26
C LEU A 884 20.05 2.46 50.75
N LEU A 885 20.30 1.15 50.73
CA LEU A 885 19.43 0.14 51.35
C LEU A 885 19.34 0.34 52.86
N GLY A 886 20.48 0.55 53.54
CA GLY A 886 20.55 0.84 54.96
C GLY A 886 19.79 2.11 55.33
N LEU A 887 19.92 3.16 54.52
CA LEU A 887 19.22 4.44 54.69
C LEU A 887 17.70 4.28 54.46
N THR A 888 17.31 3.48 53.47
CA THR A 888 15.90 3.11 53.24
C THR A 888 15.33 2.33 54.42
N ALA A 889 16.08 1.36 54.94
CA ALA A 889 15.68 0.54 56.09
C ALA A 889 15.59 1.39 57.36
N ALA A 890 16.56 2.28 57.62
CA ALA A 890 16.53 3.21 58.75
C ALA A 890 15.33 4.16 58.66
N ILE A 891 15.07 4.78 57.50
CA ILE A 891 13.88 5.63 57.31
C ILE A 891 12.59 4.82 57.53
N ALA A 892 12.54 3.57 57.05
CA ALA A 892 11.36 2.70 57.24
C ALA A 892 11.17 2.21 58.69
N LEU A 893 12.26 2.09 59.47
CA LEU A 893 12.27 1.68 60.87
C LEU A 893 11.92 2.83 61.83
N PHE A 894 12.49 4.01 61.60
CA PHE A 894 12.44 5.14 62.55
C PHE A 894 11.37 6.20 62.24
N SER A 895 10.70 6.14 61.08
CA SER A 895 9.64 7.10 60.74
C SER A 895 8.27 6.68 61.27
N PRO A 896 7.42 7.63 61.72
CA PRO A 896 6.06 7.33 62.17
C PRO A 896 5.22 6.67 61.07
N GLN A 897 4.42 5.67 61.46
CA GLN A 897 3.55 4.89 60.58
C GLN A 897 2.35 5.75 60.13
N THR A 898 2.53 6.61 59.14
CA THR A 898 1.39 7.23 58.45
C THR A 898 0.89 6.28 57.35
N ALA A 899 -0.43 6.16 57.23
CA ALA A 899 -1.12 5.19 56.38
C ALA A 899 -0.94 5.39 54.85
N THR A 900 -0.08 6.32 54.42
CA THR A 900 0.14 6.63 53.00
C THR A 900 1.51 6.10 52.54
N VAL A 901 1.52 5.43 51.39
CA VAL A 901 2.75 4.91 50.76
C VAL A 901 3.74 6.05 50.58
N ALA A 902 4.87 6.01 51.28
CA ALA A 902 5.88 7.05 51.22
C ALA A 902 6.73 6.87 49.96
N ALA A 903 6.35 7.58 48.89
CA ALA A 903 7.01 7.52 47.57
C ALA A 903 8.55 7.59 47.65
N VAL A 904 9.08 8.39 48.59
CA VAL A 904 10.52 8.56 48.83
C VAL A 904 11.22 7.26 49.26
N ARG A 905 10.57 6.43 50.09
CA ARG A 905 11.17 5.17 50.57
C ARG A 905 11.22 4.13 49.44
N SER A 906 10.15 4.04 48.64
CA SER A 906 10.13 3.15 47.47
C SER A 906 11.10 3.57 46.37
N THR A 907 11.38 4.87 46.20
CA THR A 907 12.36 5.36 45.24
C THR A 907 13.78 5.12 45.70
N LEU A 908 14.10 5.27 46.99
CA LEU A 908 15.43 4.93 47.52
C LEU A 908 15.71 3.43 47.41
N PHE A 909 14.71 2.59 47.70
CA PHE A 909 14.80 1.15 47.47
C PHE A 909 15.06 0.81 46.00
N ALA A 910 14.29 1.40 45.08
CA ALA A 910 14.49 1.18 43.64
C ALA A 910 15.87 1.68 43.16
N ALA A 911 16.32 2.85 43.65
CA ALA A 911 17.63 3.41 43.33
C ALA A 911 18.76 2.50 43.79
N SER A 912 18.64 1.89 44.98
CA SER A 912 19.65 0.94 45.47
C SER A 912 19.77 -0.31 44.60
N LEU A 913 18.65 -0.86 44.10
CA LEU A 913 18.64 -2.00 43.19
C LEU A 913 19.24 -1.63 41.82
N VAL A 914 18.94 -0.43 41.33
CA VAL A 914 19.52 0.08 40.08
C VAL A 914 21.03 0.28 40.21
N ILE A 915 21.51 0.87 41.32
CA ILE A 915 22.94 1.10 41.59
C ILE A 915 23.70 -0.20 41.87
N ALA A 916 23.03 -1.26 42.29
CA ALA A 916 23.65 -2.58 42.43
C ALA A 916 23.83 -3.32 41.09
N LEU A 917 22.86 -3.18 40.16
CA LEU A 917 22.77 -4.06 38.99
C LEU A 917 23.12 -3.39 37.66
N VAL A 918 22.71 -2.14 37.42
CA VAL A 918 22.79 -1.51 36.08
C VAL A 918 24.23 -1.24 35.64
N PRO A 919 25.06 -0.53 36.42
CA PRO A 919 26.41 -0.92 36.72
C PRO A 919 27.13 -2.05 35.95
N SER A 920 27.20 -3.22 36.59
CA SER A 920 27.82 -4.43 36.10
C SER A 920 27.15 -4.87 34.79
N ALA A 921 25.85 -4.59 34.59
CA ALA A 921 25.15 -4.84 33.33
C ALA A 921 25.74 -4.07 32.15
N LEU A 922 26.05 -2.79 32.34
CA LEU A 922 26.65 -1.95 31.30
C LEU A 922 28.09 -2.37 30.99
N VAL A 923 28.92 -2.64 32.01
CA VAL A 923 30.30 -3.10 31.78
C VAL A 923 30.31 -4.47 31.12
N SER A 924 29.34 -5.32 31.42
CA SER A 924 29.19 -6.59 30.72
C SER A 924 29.01 -6.40 29.20
N ILE A 925 28.49 -5.26 28.72
CA ILE A 925 28.37 -5.01 27.26
C ILE A 925 29.75 -4.88 26.61
N GLY A 926 30.79 -4.47 27.32
CA GLY A 926 32.16 -4.38 26.77
C GLY A 926 32.96 -5.68 26.87
N ASP A 927 32.64 -6.55 27.83
CA ASP A 927 33.45 -7.75 28.12
C ASP A 927 33.42 -8.80 27.00
N GLU A 928 34.57 -9.18 26.47
CA GLU A 928 34.68 -10.27 25.46
C GLU A 928 34.07 -11.59 25.95
N ARG A 929 34.19 -11.87 27.26
CA ARG A 929 33.62 -13.08 27.87
C ARG A 929 32.20 -12.81 28.37
N PRO A 930 31.22 -13.70 28.10
CA PRO A 930 29.83 -13.50 28.51
C PRO A 930 29.55 -13.74 30.01
N VAL A 931 30.56 -14.14 30.80
CA VAL A 931 30.38 -14.58 32.19
C VAL A 931 29.68 -13.52 33.06
N ARG A 932 30.12 -12.26 32.99
CA ARG A 932 29.52 -11.17 33.77
C ARG A 932 28.05 -10.95 33.39
N ALA A 933 27.73 -10.91 32.09
CA ALA A 933 26.35 -10.76 31.62
C ALA A 933 25.44 -11.92 32.09
N VAL A 934 25.94 -13.16 32.04
CA VAL A 934 25.20 -14.34 32.52
C VAL A 934 24.93 -14.24 34.02
N VAL A 935 25.93 -13.87 34.84
CA VAL A 935 25.74 -13.69 36.30
C VAL A 935 24.68 -12.63 36.59
N ILE A 936 24.67 -11.52 35.84
CA ILE A 936 23.70 -10.45 36.04
C ILE A 936 22.29 -10.85 35.61
N LEU A 937 22.15 -11.60 34.51
CA LEU A 937 20.87 -12.16 34.11
C LEU A 937 20.35 -13.14 35.16
N LEU A 938 21.21 -13.97 35.75
CA LEU A 938 20.84 -14.90 36.82
C LEU A 938 20.43 -14.14 38.10
N THR A 939 21.15 -13.10 38.50
CA THR A 939 20.79 -12.30 39.69
C THR A 939 19.50 -11.51 39.47
N ALA A 940 19.29 -10.93 38.29
CA ALA A 940 18.05 -10.25 37.94
C ALA A 940 16.85 -11.22 37.83
N ALA A 941 17.06 -12.43 37.30
CA ALA A 941 16.06 -13.49 37.31
C ALA A 941 15.71 -13.97 38.73
N ALA A 942 16.71 -14.12 39.61
CA ALA A 942 16.49 -14.41 41.02
C ALA A 942 15.72 -13.27 41.73
N LEU A 943 16.06 -12.01 41.43
CA LEU A 943 15.37 -10.84 41.98
C LEU A 943 13.89 -10.79 41.53
N THR A 944 13.61 -11.02 40.25
CA THR A 944 12.23 -11.01 39.73
C THR A 944 11.39 -12.16 40.28
N THR A 945 11.96 -13.36 40.39
CA THR A 945 11.28 -14.54 40.93
C THR A 945 11.02 -14.41 42.43
N THR A 946 12.00 -13.94 43.21
CA THR A 946 11.82 -13.66 44.65
C THR A 946 10.79 -12.56 44.89
N ALA A 947 10.79 -11.49 44.07
CA ALA A 947 9.80 -10.43 44.17
C ALA A 947 8.35 -10.90 43.93
N LEU A 948 8.12 -11.98 43.19
CA LEU A 948 6.78 -12.59 43.04
C LEU A 948 6.26 -13.25 44.34
N LEU A 949 7.16 -13.59 45.27
CA LEU A 949 6.86 -14.26 46.53
C LEU A 949 6.73 -13.26 47.72
N VAL A 950 7.41 -12.11 47.66
CA VAL A 950 7.46 -11.11 48.75
C VAL A 950 6.15 -10.28 48.86
N PRO A 951 5.73 -9.85 50.07
CA PRO A 951 4.59 -8.94 50.25
C PRO A 951 4.75 -7.63 49.47
N ARG A 952 3.63 -7.05 49.03
CA ARG A 952 3.68 -5.84 48.20
C ARG A 952 4.25 -4.63 48.94
N VAL A 953 3.78 -4.41 50.16
CA VAL A 953 4.16 -3.28 50.99
C VAL A 953 4.75 -3.79 52.29
N VAL A 954 5.98 -3.38 52.60
CA VAL A 954 6.64 -3.65 53.88
C VAL A 954 6.97 -2.30 54.51
N ARG A 955 6.36 -1.98 55.67
CA ARG A 955 6.57 -0.72 56.41
C ARG A 955 6.48 0.55 55.53
N GLY A 956 5.51 0.57 54.61
CA GLY A 956 5.26 1.70 53.70
C GLY A 956 6.14 1.73 52.44
N VAL A 957 6.97 0.71 52.20
CA VAL A 957 7.83 0.56 51.00
C VAL A 957 7.20 -0.44 50.01
N LEU A 958 7.10 -0.07 48.73
CA LEU A 958 6.61 -0.94 47.64
C LEU A 958 7.67 -1.96 47.19
N VAL A 959 8.12 -2.83 48.09
CA VAL A 959 9.25 -3.77 47.87
C VAL A 959 9.05 -4.65 46.63
N ARG A 960 7.87 -5.27 46.51
CA ARG A 960 7.53 -6.16 45.38
C ARG A 960 7.58 -5.44 44.03
N ASP A 961 6.90 -4.30 43.94
CA ASP A 961 6.73 -3.59 42.66
C ASP A 961 8.09 -3.03 42.21
N SER A 962 8.85 -2.41 43.12
CA SER A 962 10.20 -1.90 42.83
C SER A 962 11.16 -3.02 42.41
N ALA A 963 11.19 -4.15 43.12
CA ALA A 963 12.07 -5.27 42.78
C ALA A 963 11.70 -5.95 41.44
N LEU A 964 10.41 -6.12 41.16
CA LEU A 964 9.92 -6.65 39.89
C LEU A 964 10.31 -5.78 38.70
N TYR A 965 10.05 -4.47 38.77
CA TYR A 965 10.35 -3.57 37.66
C TYR A 965 11.85 -3.40 37.45
N SER A 966 12.64 -3.26 38.52
CA SER A 966 14.10 -3.19 38.41
C SER A 966 14.69 -4.46 37.80
N GLY A 967 14.22 -5.64 38.23
CA GLY A 967 14.70 -6.91 37.69
C GLY A 967 14.33 -7.12 36.21
N ILE A 968 13.08 -6.84 35.80
CA ILE A 968 12.66 -6.93 34.39
C ILE A 968 13.44 -5.93 33.53
N ALA A 969 13.66 -4.70 34.02
CA ALA A 969 14.39 -3.67 33.30
C ALA A 969 15.85 -4.09 33.04
N VAL A 970 16.52 -4.65 34.05
CA VAL A 970 17.89 -5.18 33.90
C VAL A 970 17.92 -6.35 32.92
N LEU A 971 17.01 -7.31 33.02
CA LEU A 971 16.92 -8.44 32.08
C LEU A 971 16.73 -7.96 30.63
N ALA A 972 15.82 -7.01 30.41
CA ALA A 972 15.53 -6.48 29.07
C ALA A 972 16.70 -5.65 28.52
N ALA A 973 17.31 -4.80 29.34
CA ALA A 973 18.43 -3.96 28.93
C ALA A 973 19.67 -4.79 28.58
N VAL A 974 20.08 -5.72 29.47
CA VAL A 974 21.23 -6.61 29.22
C VAL A 974 20.96 -7.52 28.03
N GLY A 975 19.77 -8.11 27.97
CA GLY A 975 19.39 -9.01 26.88
C GLY A 975 19.40 -8.33 25.52
N LEU A 976 18.83 -7.13 25.42
CA LEU A 976 18.80 -6.37 24.16
C LEU A 976 20.19 -5.87 23.76
N THR A 977 20.94 -5.28 24.69
CA THR A 977 22.27 -4.71 24.39
C THR A 977 23.29 -5.78 24.01
N ARG A 978 23.25 -6.96 24.64
CA ARG A 978 24.06 -8.11 24.21
C ARG A 978 23.62 -8.67 22.86
N ALA A 979 22.32 -8.79 22.60
CA ALA A 979 21.83 -9.21 21.28
C ALA A 979 22.31 -8.26 20.17
N VAL A 980 22.28 -6.94 20.41
CA VAL A 980 22.76 -5.91 19.47
C VAL A 980 24.28 -6.02 19.29
N ARG A 981 25.05 -6.10 20.38
CA ARG A 981 26.51 -6.21 20.31
C ARG A 981 26.94 -7.45 19.52
N ASP A 982 26.41 -8.61 19.88
CA ASP A 982 26.81 -9.88 19.26
C ASP A 982 26.38 -9.93 17.77
N ALA A 983 25.35 -9.17 17.39
CA ALA A 983 24.97 -8.99 15.99
C ALA A 983 25.89 -8.03 15.21
N LEU A 984 26.58 -7.09 15.88
CA LEU A 984 27.43 -6.08 15.24
C LEU A 984 28.93 -6.46 15.20
N VAL A 985 29.40 -7.21 16.20
CA VAL A 985 30.84 -7.53 16.41
C VAL A 985 31.19 -8.94 15.93
N SER A 986 30.36 -9.55 15.08
CA SER A 986 30.30 -10.99 14.84
C SER A 986 31.60 -11.66 14.34
N ASP A 987 32.46 -12.06 15.29
CA ASP A 987 33.53 -13.07 15.19
C ASP A 987 33.15 -14.39 15.92
N THR A 988 32.03 -14.42 16.66
CA THR A 988 31.77 -15.43 17.71
C THR A 988 30.89 -16.63 17.33
N GLY A 989 30.49 -16.81 16.07
CA GLY A 989 29.81 -18.03 15.61
C GLY A 989 28.44 -18.37 16.24
N LEU A 990 27.85 -17.46 17.03
CA LEU A 990 26.50 -17.64 17.61
C LEU A 990 25.42 -17.42 16.55
N LEU A 991 24.67 -18.48 16.22
CA LEU A 991 23.62 -18.46 15.20
C LEU A 991 22.42 -17.55 15.55
N PHE A 992 22.11 -17.34 16.84
CA PHE A 992 20.93 -16.58 17.29
C PHE A 992 21.22 -15.61 18.46
N PRO A 993 21.79 -14.41 18.20
CA PRO A 993 22.00 -13.37 19.21
C PRO A 993 20.73 -12.94 19.98
N GLU A 994 19.53 -13.09 19.41
CA GLU A 994 18.28 -12.71 20.07
C GLU A 994 17.95 -13.57 21.30
N LEU A 995 18.61 -14.71 21.49
CA LEU A 995 18.41 -15.56 22.66
C LEU A 995 18.76 -14.84 23.97
N TRP A 996 19.61 -13.81 23.93
CA TRP A 996 19.89 -12.94 25.08
C TRP A 996 18.65 -12.26 25.65
N VAL A 997 17.60 -12.07 24.84
CA VAL A 997 16.33 -11.43 25.24
C VAL A 997 15.38 -12.41 25.96
N LEU A 998 15.60 -13.72 25.81
CA LEU A 998 14.70 -14.78 26.29
C LEU A 998 14.41 -14.72 27.81
N PRO A 999 15.38 -14.44 28.71
CA PRO A 999 15.10 -14.27 30.14
C PRO A 999 14.11 -13.15 30.44
N ALA A 1000 14.20 -12.02 29.73
CA ALA A 1000 13.30 -10.89 29.89
C ALA A 1000 11.88 -11.24 29.41
N VAL A 1001 11.77 -11.95 28.28
CA VAL A 1001 10.49 -12.45 27.74
C VAL A 1001 9.82 -13.39 28.74
N ILE A 1002 10.57 -14.35 29.30
CA ILE A 1002 10.05 -15.29 30.31
C ILE A 1002 9.54 -14.53 31.54
N ALA A 1003 10.31 -13.55 32.05
CA ALA A 1003 9.91 -12.75 33.20
C ALA A 1003 8.63 -11.94 32.92
N LEU A 1004 8.51 -11.29 31.76
CA LEU A 1004 7.33 -10.53 31.35
C LEU A 1004 6.08 -11.40 31.21
N VAL A 1005 6.21 -12.58 30.61
CA VAL A 1005 5.09 -13.53 30.46
C VAL A 1005 4.67 -14.12 31.82
N LEU A 1006 5.62 -14.58 32.63
CA LEU A 1006 5.33 -15.14 33.96
C LEU A 1006 4.67 -14.12 34.88
N THR A 1007 5.17 -12.88 34.91
CA THR A 1007 4.60 -11.82 35.76
C THR A 1007 3.18 -11.45 35.33
N SER A 1008 2.94 -11.36 34.02
CA SER A 1008 1.62 -11.15 33.44
C SER A 1008 0.64 -12.30 33.77
N VAL A 1009 1.09 -13.56 33.73
CA VAL A 1009 0.28 -14.74 34.13
C VAL A 1009 0.00 -14.77 35.64
N VAL A 1010 0.99 -14.48 36.48
CA VAL A 1010 0.81 -14.50 37.94
C VAL A 1010 -0.14 -13.40 38.40
N TRP A 1011 -0.05 -12.20 37.83
CA TRP A 1011 -0.93 -11.08 38.18
C TRP A 1011 -2.37 -11.26 37.70
N THR A 1012 -2.55 -11.82 36.50
CA THR A 1012 -3.89 -12.16 36.01
C THR A 1012 -4.57 -13.20 36.90
N ARG A 1013 -3.82 -14.20 37.40
CA ARG A 1013 -4.34 -15.21 38.33
C ARG A 1013 -4.66 -14.66 39.72
N ARG A 1014 -3.79 -13.80 40.27
CA ARG A 1014 -3.95 -13.27 41.65
C ARG A 1014 -5.03 -12.18 41.79
N ARG A 1015 -5.61 -11.67 40.69
CA ARG A 1015 -6.59 -10.55 40.66
C ARG A 1015 -6.13 -9.29 41.45
N ALA A 1016 -4.84 -9.19 41.75
CA ALA A 1016 -4.28 -8.15 42.58
C ALA A 1016 -3.60 -7.10 41.69
N LEU A 1017 -4.18 -5.89 41.66
CA LEU A 1017 -3.59 -4.61 41.20
C LEU A 1017 -3.63 -4.33 39.68
N PRO A 1018 -3.36 -3.07 39.23
CA PRO A 1018 -4.11 -2.43 38.17
C PRO A 1018 -3.99 -3.21 36.86
N PHE A 1019 -5.13 -3.68 36.38
CA PHE A 1019 -5.35 -4.49 35.17
C PHE A 1019 -4.44 -4.13 33.98
N ARG A 1020 -4.09 -2.84 33.85
CA ARG A 1020 -3.21 -2.30 32.81
C ARG A 1020 -1.80 -2.92 32.80
N VAL A 1021 -1.14 -3.12 33.94
CA VAL A 1021 0.26 -3.60 33.91
C VAL A 1021 0.33 -5.08 33.51
N ALA A 1022 -0.62 -5.90 33.97
CA ALA A 1022 -0.75 -7.28 33.52
C ALA A 1022 -1.11 -7.37 32.02
N GLN A 1023 -1.88 -6.41 31.50
CA GLN A 1023 -2.27 -6.32 30.09
C GLN A 1023 -1.08 -6.03 29.16
N PHE A 1024 -0.07 -5.28 29.62
CA PHE A 1024 1.06 -4.90 28.76
C PHE A 1024 2.21 -5.90 28.75
N GLY A 1025 2.29 -6.88 29.66
CA GLY A 1025 3.44 -7.79 29.73
C GLY A 1025 3.69 -8.65 28.48
N VAL A 1026 2.65 -9.23 27.88
CA VAL A 1026 2.79 -10.00 26.62
C VAL A 1026 3.08 -9.08 25.42
N PRO A 1027 2.36 -7.95 25.23
CA PRO A 1027 2.73 -6.97 24.21
C PRO A 1027 4.19 -6.51 24.30
N THR A 1028 4.70 -6.18 25.50
CA THR A 1028 6.08 -5.74 25.66
C THR A 1028 7.09 -6.84 25.36
N ALA A 1029 6.77 -8.10 25.68
CA ALA A 1029 7.61 -9.23 25.31
C ALA A 1029 7.68 -9.42 23.78
N VAL A 1030 6.53 -9.32 23.08
CA VAL A 1030 6.47 -9.38 21.61
C VAL A 1030 7.27 -8.25 20.98
N THR A 1031 7.14 -7.02 21.47
CA THR A 1031 7.92 -5.89 20.94
C THR A 1031 9.41 -6.04 21.18
N LEU A 1032 9.82 -6.58 22.33
CA LEU A 1032 11.23 -6.77 22.65
C LEU A 1032 11.88 -7.78 21.70
N VAL A 1033 11.20 -8.90 21.41
CA VAL A 1033 11.64 -9.90 20.40
C VAL A 1033 11.62 -9.30 18.99
N ALA A 1034 10.59 -8.53 18.63
CA ALA A 1034 10.52 -7.91 17.32
C ALA A 1034 11.69 -6.94 17.07
N VAL A 1035 12.01 -6.09 18.05
CA VAL A 1035 13.14 -5.15 17.96
C VAL A 1035 14.47 -5.91 17.83
N SER A 1036 14.71 -6.95 18.63
CA SER A 1036 15.96 -7.72 18.52
C SER A 1036 16.10 -8.40 17.16
N VAL A 1037 15.01 -8.97 16.63
CA VAL A 1037 15.01 -9.62 15.31
C VAL A 1037 15.23 -8.60 14.18
N VAL A 1038 14.61 -7.41 14.26
CA VAL A 1038 14.83 -6.34 13.27
C VAL A 1038 16.29 -5.91 13.24
N VAL A 1039 16.90 -5.68 14.42
CA VAL A 1039 18.33 -5.34 14.50
C VAL A 1039 19.18 -6.43 13.85
N CYS A 1040 18.91 -7.70 14.18
CA CYS A 1040 19.70 -8.81 13.64
C CYS A 1040 19.50 -9.01 12.13
N LEU A 1041 18.29 -8.79 11.59
CA LEU A 1041 18.04 -8.85 10.14
C LEU A 1041 18.78 -7.75 9.37
N ILE A 1042 18.95 -6.57 9.98
CA ILE A 1042 19.68 -5.46 9.36
C ILE A 1042 21.19 -5.67 9.47
N ALA A 1043 21.68 -6.15 10.62
CA ALA A 1043 23.11 -6.30 10.89
C ALA A 1043 23.74 -7.55 10.23
N LEU A 1044 22.98 -8.64 10.05
CA LEU A 1044 23.47 -9.94 9.56
C LEU A 1044 22.71 -10.41 8.30
N PRO A 1045 22.92 -9.77 7.12
CA PRO A 1045 22.12 -10.04 5.94
C PRO A 1045 22.31 -11.45 5.31
N GLU A 1046 23.48 -12.08 5.43
CA GLU A 1046 23.85 -13.17 4.49
C GLU A 1046 23.78 -14.63 5.00
N THR A 1047 23.94 -14.94 6.30
CA THR A 1047 24.20 -16.35 6.69
C THR A 1047 23.01 -17.15 7.25
N THR A 1048 21.97 -16.51 7.78
CA THR A 1048 20.79 -17.20 8.39
C THR A 1048 19.49 -16.38 8.38
N SER A 1049 19.42 -15.30 7.59
CA SER A 1049 18.37 -14.29 7.66
C SER A 1049 16.96 -14.85 7.40
N SER A 1050 16.82 -15.82 6.49
CA SER A 1050 15.55 -16.51 6.19
C SER A 1050 15.06 -17.43 7.32
N ILE A 1051 15.97 -18.15 8.01
CA ILE A 1051 15.64 -19.00 9.17
C ILE A 1051 15.19 -18.15 10.36
N ARG A 1052 15.88 -17.04 10.59
CA ARG A 1052 15.53 -16.06 11.62
C ARG A 1052 14.17 -15.43 11.38
N LEU A 1053 13.91 -15.00 10.14
CA LEU A 1053 12.64 -14.44 9.70
C LEU A 1053 11.49 -15.46 9.89
N THR A 1054 11.68 -16.72 9.50
CA THR A 1054 10.66 -17.77 9.65
C THR A 1054 10.41 -18.13 11.11
N ALA A 1055 11.44 -18.26 11.94
CA ALA A 1055 11.29 -18.51 13.38
C ALA A 1055 10.55 -17.37 14.11
N ALA A 1056 10.88 -16.12 13.77
CA ALA A 1056 10.20 -14.95 14.34
C ALA A 1056 8.73 -14.89 13.89
N ASN A 1057 8.48 -15.02 12.58
CA ASN A 1057 7.14 -14.95 12.02
C ASN A 1057 6.24 -16.08 12.55
N THR A 1058 6.74 -17.31 12.67
CA THR A 1058 5.97 -18.42 13.27
C THR A 1058 5.62 -18.16 14.73
N THR A 1059 6.54 -17.60 15.51
CA THR A 1059 6.31 -17.21 16.90
C THR A 1059 5.21 -16.15 17.01
N PHE A 1060 5.28 -15.09 16.19
CA PHE A 1060 4.27 -14.03 16.21
C PHE A 1060 2.90 -14.47 15.69
N VAL A 1061 2.85 -15.34 14.68
CA VAL A 1061 1.59 -15.99 14.26
C VAL A 1061 0.99 -16.75 15.44
N GLY A 1062 1.80 -17.55 16.14
CA GLY A 1062 1.36 -18.30 17.32
C GLY A 1062 0.76 -17.39 18.41
N VAL A 1063 1.42 -16.28 18.72
CA VAL A 1063 0.92 -15.30 19.71
C VAL A 1063 -0.36 -14.60 19.24
N ALA A 1064 -0.41 -14.15 17.98
CA ALA A 1064 -1.59 -13.51 17.41
C ALA A 1064 -2.81 -14.44 17.44
N VAL A 1065 -2.62 -15.71 17.07
CA VAL A 1065 -3.66 -16.74 17.10
C VAL A 1065 -4.07 -17.06 18.54
N ALA A 1066 -3.12 -17.26 19.45
CA ALA A 1066 -3.41 -17.52 20.86
C ALA A 1066 -4.19 -16.37 21.52
N ALA A 1067 -3.86 -15.12 21.17
CA ALA A 1067 -4.58 -13.93 21.61
C ALA A 1067 -5.99 -13.83 21.00
N ALA A 1068 -6.13 -14.15 19.71
CA ALA A 1068 -7.43 -14.24 19.04
C ALA A 1068 -8.34 -15.30 19.69
N VAL A 1069 -7.77 -16.45 20.11
CA VAL A 1069 -8.47 -17.52 20.83
C VAL A 1069 -8.76 -17.10 22.27
N ARG A 1070 -7.82 -16.60 23.08
CA ARG A 1070 -8.13 -16.38 24.50
C ARG A 1070 -8.96 -15.11 24.77
N ARG A 1071 -8.71 -14.00 24.08
CA ARG A 1071 -9.34 -12.66 24.28
C ARG A 1071 -9.43 -12.23 25.75
N ARG A 1072 -8.53 -12.71 26.61
CA ARG A 1072 -8.48 -12.44 28.06
C ARG A 1072 -7.05 -12.19 28.45
N VAL A 1073 -6.81 -11.22 29.33
CA VAL A 1073 -5.48 -10.94 29.86
C VAL A 1073 -4.90 -12.23 30.44
N PRO A 1074 -3.69 -12.64 30.03
CA PRO A 1074 -2.66 -11.82 29.38
C PRO A 1074 -2.67 -11.84 27.84
N LEU A 1075 -3.53 -12.65 27.21
CA LEU A 1075 -3.65 -12.83 25.75
C LEU A 1075 -4.96 -12.21 25.25
N ASP A 1076 -4.98 -10.87 25.24
CA ASP A 1076 -6.12 -10.04 24.90
C ASP A 1076 -6.00 -9.40 23.49
N ARG A 1077 -6.86 -8.43 23.16
CA ARG A 1077 -6.78 -7.74 21.86
C ARG A 1077 -5.48 -6.95 21.70
N VAL A 1078 -4.94 -6.34 22.76
CA VAL A 1078 -3.69 -5.56 22.67
C VAL A 1078 -2.53 -6.47 22.29
N SER A 1079 -2.48 -7.67 22.86
CA SER A 1079 -1.49 -8.71 22.53
C SER A 1079 -1.60 -9.18 21.08
N GLN A 1080 -2.83 -9.33 20.59
CA GLN A 1080 -3.10 -9.69 19.19
C GLN A 1080 -2.62 -8.59 18.23
N LEU A 1081 -2.93 -7.32 18.50
CA LEU A 1081 -2.48 -6.20 17.67
C LEU A 1081 -0.95 -6.07 17.70
N ALA A 1082 -0.31 -6.19 18.87
CA ALA A 1082 1.15 -6.12 18.98
C ALA A 1082 1.84 -7.19 18.12
N ALA A 1083 1.34 -8.44 18.13
CA ALA A 1083 1.86 -9.53 17.31
C ALA A 1083 1.63 -9.32 15.81
N LEU A 1084 0.47 -8.78 15.39
CA LEU A 1084 0.21 -8.43 13.99
C LEU A 1084 1.11 -7.27 13.51
N CYS A 1085 1.31 -6.25 14.35
CA CYS A 1085 2.24 -5.16 14.04
C CYS A 1085 3.68 -5.68 13.92
N ALA A 1086 4.12 -6.55 14.83
CA ALA A 1086 5.43 -7.18 14.76
C ALA A 1086 5.62 -7.99 13.47
N LEU A 1087 4.61 -8.79 13.06
CA LEU A 1087 4.63 -9.53 11.79
C LEU A 1087 4.81 -8.62 10.57
N VAL A 1088 4.11 -7.49 10.53
CA VAL A 1088 4.21 -6.54 9.41
C VAL A 1088 5.58 -5.85 9.39
N VAL A 1089 6.06 -5.39 10.55
CA VAL A 1089 7.36 -4.70 10.65
C VAL A 1089 8.50 -5.65 10.30
N VAL A 1090 8.56 -6.82 10.93
CA VAL A 1090 9.62 -7.82 10.68
C VAL A 1090 9.54 -8.37 9.26
N GLY A 1091 8.33 -8.61 8.74
CA GLY A 1091 8.12 -9.02 7.34
C GLY A 1091 8.57 -7.97 6.32
N ALA A 1092 8.29 -6.69 6.58
CA ALA A 1092 8.75 -5.58 5.74
C ALA A 1092 10.27 -5.42 5.79
N THR A 1093 10.87 -5.50 6.98
CA THR A 1093 12.34 -5.52 7.14
C THR A 1093 12.95 -6.69 6.37
N GLY A 1094 12.34 -7.87 6.43
CA GLY A 1094 12.79 -9.03 5.66
C GLY A 1094 12.74 -8.83 4.14
N LEU A 1095 11.75 -8.09 3.62
CA LEU A 1095 11.68 -7.74 2.20
C LEU A 1095 12.77 -6.72 1.79
N VAL A 1096 12.98 -5.70 2.62
CA VAL A 1096 13.97 -4.63 2.37
C VAL A 1096 15.41 -5.18 2.43
N THR A 1097 15.67 -6.11 3.35
CA THR A 1097 17.01 -6.71 3.56
C THR A 1097 17.30 -7.89 2.62
N GLY A 1098 16.33 -8.34 1.81
CA GLY A 1098 16.47 -9.56 1.00
C GLY A 1098 16.36 -10.87 1.80
N ALA A 1099 16.13 -10.84 3.11
CA ALA A 1099 15.93 -12.04 3.93
C ALA A 1099 14.68 -12.85 3.52
N ALA A 1100 13.71 -12.19 2.89
CA ALA A 1100 12.48 -12.77 2.38
C ALA A 1100 12.64 -13.22 0.92
N HIS A 1101 13.53 -14.17 0.67
CA HIS A 1101 13.62 -14.89 -0.60
C HIS A 1101 13.26 -16.37 -0.40
N PRO A 1102 12.07 -16.81 -0.85
CA PRO A 1102 11.05 -16.07 -1.61
C PRO A 1102 10.22 -15.08 -0.76
N PHE A 1103 9.60 -14.06 -1.37
CA PHE A 1103 8.89 -12.98 -0.64
C PHE A 1103 7.66 -13.47 0.14
N GLU A 1104 7.17 -14.65 -0.23
CA GLU A 1104 6.13 -15.40 0.46
C GLU A 1104 6.48 -15.70 1.92
N LEU A 1105 7.77 -15.71 2.29
CA LEU A 1105 8.23 -15.82 3.68
C LEU A 1105 7.77 -14.65 4.57
N SER A 1106 7.47 -13.49 3.97
CA SER A 1106 6.93 -12.32 4.67
C SER A 1106 5.40 -12.19 4.54
N THR A 1107 4.84 -12.44 3.36
CA THR A 1107 3.40 -12.25 3.12
C THR A 1107 2.54 -13.39 3.69
N THR A 1108 3.01 -14.63 3.63
CA THR A 1108 2.26 -15.82 4.06
C THR A 1108 1.97 -15.83 5.56
N PRO A 1109 2.93 -15.54 6.47
CA PRO A 1109 2.65 -15.52 7.91
C PRO A 1109 1.64 -14.42 8.30
N VAL A 1110 1.74 -13.24 7.67
CA VAL A 1110 0.78 -12.14 7.87
C VAL A 1110 -0.63 -12.58 7.44
N ALA A 1111 -0.75 -13.17 6.24
CA ALA A 1111 -2.01 -13.70 5.74
C ALA A 1111 -2.58 -14.78 6.67
N LEU A 1112 -1.75 -15.73 7.12
CA LEU A 1112 -2.16 -16.81 8.01
C LEU A 1112 -2.70 -16.28 9.35
N ALA A 1113 -2.00 -15.32 9.97
CA ALA A 1113 -2.45 -14.71 11.22
C ALA A 1113 -3.80 -13.99 11.06
N LEU A 1114 -4.01 -13.28 9.95
CA LEU A 1114 -5.27 -12.59 9.64
C LEU A 1114 -6.41 -13.57 9.36
N ILE A 1115 -6.17 -14.59 8.54
CA ILE A 1115 -7.17 -15.60 8.17
C ILE A 1115 -7.61 -16.39 9.40
N VAL A 1116 -6.68 -16.90 10.21
CA VAL A 1116 -7.00 -17.67 11.42
C VAL A 1116 -7.72 -16.79 12.46
N SER A 1117 -7.27 -15.55 12.65
CA SER A 1117 -7.96 -14.58 13.53
C SER A 1117 -9.38 -14.26 13.06
N GLY A 1118 -9.57 -14.08 11.76
CA GLY A 1118 -10.86 -13.85 11.13
C GLY A 1118 -11.78 -15.07 11.28
N LEU A 1119 -11.25 -16.27 11.09
CA LEU A 1119 -11.96 -17.54 11.24
C LEU A 1119 -12.45 -17.75 12.69
N ILE A 1120 -11.59 -17.49 13.68
CA ILE A 1120 -11.95 -17.55 15.10
C ILE A 1120 -13.07 -16.55 15.41
N THR A 1121 -13.01 -15.35 14.81
CA THR A 1121 -14.03 -14.31 15.00
C THR A 1121 -15.37 -14.73 14.38
N LEU A 1122 -15.36 -15.27 13.16
CA LEU A 1122 -16.55 -15.77 12.47
C LEU A 1122 -17.22 -16.97 13.17
N ARG A 1123 -16.42 -17.84 13.82
CA ARG A 1123 -16.91 -18.98 14.62
C ARG A 1123 -17.58 -18.53 15.92
N ARG A 1124 -17.15 -17.42 16.50
CA ARG A 1124 -17.64 -16.93 17.79
C ARG A 1124 -18.83 -16.00 17.68
N ASP A 1125 -18.81 -15.15 16.66
CA ASP A 1125 -19.84 -14.17 16.43
C ASP A 1125 -20.54 -14.51 15.13
N ALA A 1126 -21.79 -14.96 15.20
CA ALA A 1126 -22.58 -15.31 14.02
C ALA A 1126 -22.94 -14.09 13.16
N ALA A 1127 -22.90 -12.86 13.71
CA ALA A 1127 -23.19 -11.63 12.98
C ALA A 1127 -21.98 -11.08 12.20
N ALA A 1128 -20.76 -11.57 12.50
CA ALA A 1128 -19.56 -11.16 11.79
C ALA A 1128 -19.63 -11.55 10.30
N ARG A 1129 -19.23 -10.64 9.40
CA ARG A 1129 -19.24 -10.84 7.94
C ARG A 1129 -17.87 -11.28 7.42
N THR A 1130 -17.83 -11.99 6.30
CA THR A 1130 -16.57 -12.55 5.76
C THR A 1130 -15.62 -11.50 5.17
N TRP A 1131 -16.15 -10.42 4.58
CA TRP A 1131 -15.34 -9.34 3.97
C TRP A 1131 -14.34 -8.66 4.93
N PRO A 1132 -14.76 -8.05 6.05
CA PRO A 1132 -13.83 -7.36 6.95
C PRO A 1132 -12.90 -8.30 7.74
N ASN A 1133 -13.23 -9.59 7.84
CA ASN A 1133 -12.48 -10.54 8.68
C ASN A 1133 -11.54 -11.47 7.88
N LEU A 1134 -11.89 -11.84 6.64
CA LEU A 1134 -11.10 -12.76 5.81
C LEU A 1134 -10.57 -12.11 4.53
N GLY A 1135 -11.23 -11.07 4.02
CA GLY A 1135 -10.91 -10.47 2.71
C GLY A 1135 -9.47 -10.00 2.62
N LEU A 1136 -8.99 -9.25 3.63
CA LEU A 1136 -7.61 -8.75 3.66
C LEU A 1136 -6.58 -9.89 3.73
N GLY A 1137 -6.81 -10.90 4.59
CA GLY A 1137 -5.88 -12.02 4.74
C GLY A 1137 -5.75 -12.86 3.47
N ILE A 1138 -6.87 -13.13 2.78
CA ILE A 1138 -6.89 -13.89 1.52
C ILE A 1138 -6.28 -13.06 0.37
N ALA A 1139 -6.51 -11.76 0.34
CA ALA A 1139 -5.90 -10.88 -0.65
C ALA A 1139 -4.37 -10.84 -0.49
N VAL A 1140 -3.87 -10.67 0.74
CA VAL A 1140 -2.42 -10.69 1.04
C VAL A 1140 -1.79 -12.04 0.70
N LEU A 1141 -2.54 -13.15 0.82
CA LEU A 1141 -2.07 -14.48 0.47
C LEU A 1141 -1.95 -14.72 -1.04
N LEU A 1142 -2.93 -14.28 -1.83
CA LEU A 1142 -3.07 -14.69 -3.24
C LEU A 1142 -2.61 -13.62 -4.25
N VAL A 1143 -2.86 -12.34 -3.97
CA VAL A 1143 -2.65 -11.28 -4.96
C VAL A 1143 -1.17 -10.99 -5.24
N PRO A 1144 -0.28 -10.89 -4.23
CA PRO A 1144 1.16 -10.70 -4.49
C PRO A 1144 1.75 -11.83 -5.35
N SER A 1145 1.40 -13.09 -5.07
CA SER A 1145 1.88 -14.24 -5.85
C SER A 1145 1.28 -14.27 -7.27
N LEU A 1146 0.01 -13.87 -7.46
CA LEU A 1146 -0.58 -13.71 -8.80
C LEU A 1146 0.13 -12.62 -9.62
N LEU A 1147 0.49 -11.50 -8.99
CA LEU A 1147 1.20 -10.41 -9.67
C LEU A 1147 2.61 -10.83 -10.09
N ALA A 1148 3.28 -11.64 -9.25
CA ALA A 1148 4.60 -12.18 -9.57
C ALA A 1148 4.58 -13.09 -10.82
N ASP A 1149 3.47 -13.77 -11.10
CA ASP A 1149 3.33 -14.66 -12.27
C ASP A 1149 3.35 -13.91 -13.63
N PHE A 1150 3.19 -12.58 -13.67
CA PHE A 1150 3.23 -11.80 -14.93
C PHE A 1150 4.64 -11.44 -15.42
N GLY A 1151 5.67 -11.63 -14.59
CA GLY A 1151 7.08 -11.37 -14.93
C GLY A 1151 7.84 -12.67 -15.20
N GLY A 1152 8.66 -13.09 -14.23
CA GLY A 1152 9.39 -14.36 -14.24
C GLY A 1152 8.67 -15.41 -13.38
N THR A 1153 8.31 -16.55 -13.97
CA THR A 1153 7.50 -17.59 -13.34
C THR A 1153 8.35 -18.74 -12.81
N GLU A 1154 8.27 -19.00 -11.50
CA GLU A 1154 8.81 -20.24 -10.92
C GLU A 1154 7.72 -21.30 -10.87
N LEU A 1155 8.02 -22.51 -11.35
CA LEU A 1155 7.04 -23.60 -11.49
C LEU A 1155 6.32 -23.93 -10.19
N TRP A 1156 7.03 -23.93 -9.05
CA TRP A 1156 6.44 -24.26 -7.76
C TRP A 1156 5.37 -23.24 -7.34
N ARG A 1157 5.55 -21.96 -7.67
CA ARG A 1157 4.62 -20.86 -7.33
C ARG A 1157 3.33 -20.96 -8.14
N VAL A 1158 3.46 -21.26 -9.43
CA VAL A 1158 2.34 -21.49 -10.33
C VAL A 1158 1.47 -22.64 -9.80
N ILE A 1159 2.10 -23.78 -9.48
CA ILE A 1159 1.40 -24.95 -8.93
C ILE A 1159 0.75 -24.62 -7.58
N ALA A 1160 1.50 -23.98 -6.66
CA ALA A 1160 1.00 -23.64 -5.33
C ALA A 1160 -0.20 -22.68 -5.40
N LEU A 1161 -0.12 -21.63 -6.21
CA LEU A 1161 -1.20 -20.65 -6.39
C LEU A 1161 -2.44 -21.30 -7.00
N GLY A 1162 -2.29 -22.14 -8.02
CA GLY A 1162 -3.37 -22.90 -8.64
C GLY A 1162 -4.08 -23.83 -7.65
N VAL A 1163 -3.31 -24.68 -6.95
CA VAL A 1163 -3.85 -25.63 -5.94
C VAL A 1163 -4.54 -24.88 -4.80
N LEU A 1164 -3.92 -23.84 -4.26
CA LEU A 1164 -4.45 -23.05 -3.14
C LEU A 1164 -5.73 -22.32 -3.54
N SER A 1165 -5.79 -21.75 -4.74
CA SER A 1165 -6.99 -21.06 -5.25
C SER A 1165 -8.15 -22.04 -5.46
N VAL A 1166 -7.90 -23.22 -6.02
CA VAL A 1166 -8.93 -24.28 -6.14
C VAL A 1166 -9.43 -24.73 -4.76
N ALA A 1167 -8.51 -25.01 -3.83
CA ALA A 1167 -8.87 -25.43 -2.47
C ALA A 1167 -9.74 -24.37 -1.75
N LEU A 1168 -9.39 -23.09 -1.89
CA LEU A 1168 -10.16 -21.99 -1.33
C LEU A 1168 -11.55 -21.85 -1.99
N VAL A 1169 -11.66 -21.98 -3.32
CA VAL A 1169 -12.96 -21.96 -4.00
C VAL A 1169 -13.85 -23.10 -3.48
N VAL A 1170 -13.34 -24.33 -3.42
CA VAL A 1170 -14.08 -25.50 -2.92
C VAL A 1170 -14.51 -25.29 -1.47
N ALA A 1171 -13.59 -24.88 -0.59
CA ALA A 1171 -13.89 -24.60 0.81
C ALA A 1171 -14.96 -23.50 0.96
N SER A 1172 -14.88 -22.45 0.15
CA SER A 1172 -15.83 -21.32 0.19
C SER A 1172 -17.24 -21.72 -0.25
N ILE A 1173 -17.35 -22.64 -1.23
CA ILE A 1173 -18.63 -23.20 -1.67
C ILE A 1173 -19.23 -24.07 -0.56
N VAL A 1174 -18.44 -24.95 0.06
CA VAL A 1174 -18.90 -25.84 1.14
C VAL A 1174 -19.38 -25.04 2.34
N VAL A 1175 -18.62 -24.01 2.75
CA VAL A 1175 -18.92 -23.21 3.95
C VAL A 1175 -19.83 -22.01 3.64
N ARG A 1176 -20.22 -21.81 2.37
CA ARG A 1176 -21.12 -20.73 1.93
C ARG A 1176 -20.61 -19.33 2.29
N TRP A 1177 -19.34 -19.05 2.01
CA TRP A 1177 -18.69 -17.75 2.29
C TRP A 1177 -18.44 -16.92 1.03
N GLN A 1178 -18.77 -15.63 1.10
CA GLN A 1178 -18.73 -14.76 -0.08
C GLN A 1178 -17.32 -14.23 -0.41
N ALA A 1179 -16.64 -13.61 0.54
CA ALA A 1179 -15.36 -12.94 0.27
C ALA A 1179 -14.25 -13.91 -0.20
N PRO A 1180 -14.05 -15.09 0.45
CA PRO A 1180 -13.08 -16.08 0.00
C PRO A 1180 -13.40 -16.62 -1.40
N LEU A 1181 -14.67 -16.88 -1.71
CA LEU A 1181 -15.11 -17.39 -3.02
C LEU A 1181 -14.80 -16.43 -4.15
N ILE A 1182 -15.09 -15.14 -3.95
CA ILE A 1182 -14.90 -14.12 -4.99
C ILE A 1182 -13.41 -13.91 -5.23
N VAL A 1183 -12.61 -13.71 -4.18
CA VAL A 1183 -11.17 -13.43 -4.34
C VAL A 1183 -10.45 -14.62 -4.96
N SER A 1184 -10.64 -15.83 -4.41
CA SER A 1184 -9.99 -17.04 -4.97
C SER A 1184 -10.53 -17.42 -6.35
N GLY A 1185 -11.80 -17.21 -6.63
CA GLY A 1185 -12.39 -17.48 -7.94
C GLY A 1185 -11.88 -16.55 -9.04
N VAL A 1186 -11.71 -15.26 -8.74
CA VAL A 1186 -11.10 -14.30 -9.66
C VAL A 1186 -9.63 -14.63 -9.88
N VAL A 1187 -8.86 -14.90 -8.82
CA VAL A 1187 -7.44 -15.30 -8.92
C VAL A 1187 -7.30 -16.58 -9.75
N LEU A 1188 -8.12 -17.61 -9.47
CA LEU A 1188 -8.09 -18.87 -10.22
C LEU A 1188 -8.41 -18.67 -11.69
N LEU A 1189 -9.40 -17.84 -12.02
CA LEU A 1189 -9.77 -17.56 -13.41
C LEU A 1189 -8.63 -16.86 -14.15
N VAL A 1190 -8.07 -15.82 -13.57
CA VAL A 1190 -6.95 -15.06 -14.17
C VAL A 1190 -5.73 -15.98 -14.33
N HIS A 1191 -5.39 -16.73 -13.29
CA HIS A 1191 -4.27 -17.68 -13.31
C HIS A 1191 -4.47 -18.77 -14.37
N ALA A 1192 -5.66 -19.39 -14.45
CA ALA A 1192 -5.94 -20.43 -15.44
C ALA A 1192 -5.89 -19.90 -16.88
N VAL A 1193 -6.39 -18.68 -17.13
CA VAL A 1193 -6.29 -18.03 -18.45
C VAL A 1193 -4.83 -17.74 -18.80
N ALA A 1194 -4.07 -17.16 -17.86
CA ALA A 1194 -2.66 -16.85 -18.07
C ALA A 1194 -1.84 -18.11 -18.41
N GLN A 1195 -2.04 -19.21 -17.68
CA GLN A 1195 -1.28 -20.45 -17.88
C GLN A 1195 -1.72 -21.26 -19.11
N SER A 1196 -3.01 -21.20 -19.49
CA SER A 1196 -3.51 -21.92 -20.68
C SER A 1196 -3.23 -21.18 -21.98
N TRP A 1197 -2.91 -19.89 -21.93
CA TRP A 1197 -2.74 -19.05 -23.11
C TRP A 1197 -1.70 -19.57 -24.12
N PRO A 1198 -0.48 -19.96 -23.72
CA PRO A 1198 0.52 -20.46 -24.67
C PRO A 1198 0.09 -21.75 -25.37
N TRP A 1199 -0.60 -22.64 -24.64
CA TRP A 1199 -1.10 -23.91 -25.16
C TRP A 1199 -2.27 -23.71 -26.12
N ILE A 1200 -3.17 -22.77 -25.82
CA ILE A 1200 -4.26 -22.38 -26.72
C ILE A 1200 -3.65 -21.87 -28.02
N GLN A 1201 -2.67 -20.97 -27.95
CA GLN A 1201 -1.97 -20.46 -29.15
C GLN A 1201 -1.33 -21.59 -29.98
N GLY A 1202 -0.66 -22.56 -29.33
CA GLY A 1202 -0.07 -23.72 -30.02
C GLY A 1202 -1.09 -24.69 -30.62
N LEU A 1203 -2.22 -24.89 -29.95
CA LEU A 1203 -3.31 -25.75 -30.45
C LEU A 1203 -4.00 -25.12 -31.68
N TYR A 1204 -4.10 -23.80 -31.71
CA TYR A 1204 -4.63 -23.07 -32.87
C TYR A 1204 -3.75 -23.18 -34.12
N SER A 1205 -2.44 -23.40 -33.97
CA SER A 1205 -1.52 -23.54 -35.11
C SER A 1205 -1.45 -24.96 -35.68
N VAL A 1206 -1.82 -25.99 -34.90
CA VAL A 1206 -1.66 -27.41 -35.26
C VAL A 1206 -2.98 -28.09 -35.65
N VAL A 1207 -4.11 -27.69 -35.05
CA VAL A 1207 -5.39 -28.38 -35.24
C VAL A 1207 -6.24 -27.65 -36.28
N PRO A 1208 -6.69 -28.33 -37.37
CA PRO A 1208 -7.58 -27.73 -38.36
C PRO A 1208 -8.85 -27.15 -37.72
N TRP A 1209 -9.19 -25.91 -38.08
CA TRP A 1209 -10.25 -25.10 -37.46
C TRP A 1209 -11.63 -25.78 -37.34
N TRP A 1210 -11.96 -26.71 -38.24
CA TRP A 1210 -13.23 -27.44 -38.27
C TRP A 1210 -13.41 -28.45 -37.11
N ILE A 1211 -12.33 -28.90 -36.48
CA ILE A 1211 -12.40 -29.75 -35.28
C ILE A 1211 -12.93 -28.95 -34.07
N TRP A 1212 -12.59 -27.65 -33.97
CA TRP A 1212 -13.13 -26.77 -32.94
C TRP A 1212 -14.63 -26.52 -33.10
N LEU A 1213 -15.14 -26.53 -34.33
CA LEU A 1213 -16.59 -26.52 -34.62
C LEU A 1213 -17.27 -27.82 -34.16
N GLY A 1214 -16.62 -28.97 -34.36
CA GLY A 1214 -17.11 -30.27 -33.85
C GLY A 1214 -17.15 -30.32 -32.33
N ILE A 1215 -16.08 -29.91 -31.66
CA ILE A 1215 -16.00 -29.82 -30.19
C ILE A 1215 -17.01 -28.80 -29.65
N GLY A 1216 -17.11 -27.64 -30.29
CA GLY A 1216 -18.11 -26.62 -29.99
C GLY A 1216 -19.54 -27.15 -30.13
N GLY A 1217 -19.81 -27.93 -31.17
CA GLY A 1217 -21.07 -28.63 -31.40
C GLY A 1217 -21.40 -29.65 -30.32
N VAL A 1218 -20.43 -30.49 -29.92
CA VAL A 1218 -20.59 -31.46 -28.81
C VAL A 1218 -20.82 -30.77 -27.47
N ILE A 1219 -20.11 -29.67 -27.19
CA ILE A 1219 -20.30 -28.85 -25.99
C ILE A 1219 -21.68 -28.19 -26.01
N LEU A 1220 -22.12 -27.66 -27.16
CA LEU A 1220 -23.47 -27.10 -27.35
C LEU A 1220 -24.55 -28.17 -27.14
N VAL A 1221 -24.37 -29.39 -27.63
CA VAL A 1221 -25.25 -30.55 -27.38
C VAL A 1221 -25.30 -30.90 -25.89
N ALA A 1222 -24.15 -30.95 -25.22
CA ALA A 1222 -24.07 -31.24 -23.78
C ALA A 1222 -24.65 -30.12 -22.90
N VAL A 1223 -24.48 -28.86 -23.30
CA VAL A 1223 -25.02 -27.68 -22.60
C VAL A 1223 -26.52 -27.56 -22.84
N ALA A 1224 -27.00 -27.81 -24.05
CA ALA A 1224 -28.42 -27.84 -24.41
C ALA A 1224 -29.17 -28.93 -23.64
N ALA A 1225 -28.57 -30.12 -23.48
CA ALA A 1225 -29.14 -31.22 -22.69
C ALA A 1225 -29.27 -30.92 -21.18
N ARG A 1226 -28.51 -29.95 -20.63
CA ARG A 1226 -28.50 -29.61 -19.18
C ARG A 1226 -29.11 -28.24 -18.83
N TYR A 1227 -29.69 -27.53 -19.80
CA TYR A 1227 -30.04 -26.11 -19.66
C TYR A 1227 -31.29 -25.84 -18.80
N GLU A 1228 -32.30 -26.70 -18.83
CA GLU A 1228 -33.57 -26.49 -18.11
C GLU A 1228 -33.39 -26.50 -16.57
N HIS A 1229 -32.39 -27.23 -16.08
CA HIS A 1229 -32.04 -27.28 -14.66
C HIS A 1229 -31.12 -26.13 -14.21
N ARG A 1230 -30.37 -25.49 -15.14
CA ARG A 1230 -29.32 -24.49 -14.79
C ARG A 1230 -29.77 -23.03 -14.85
N VAL A 1231 -30.77 -22.66 -15.64
CA VAL A 1231 -31.24 -21.25 -15.71
C VAL A 1231 -32.09 -20.85 -14.49
N ARG A 1232 -32.91 -21.78 -13.98
CA ARG A 1232 -33.55 -21.64 -12.65
C ARG A 1232 -32.50 -21.57 -11.54
N ASN A 1233 -31.44 -22.39 -11.66
CA ASN A 1233 -30.32 -22.37 -10.73
C ASN A 1233 -29.43 -21.12 -10.87
N LEU A 1234 -29.34 -20.43 -12.00
CA LEU A 1234 -28.50 -19.23 -12.17
C LEU A 1234 -29.11 -17.99 -11.50
N ARG A 1235 -30.43 -17.81 -11.60
CA ARG A 1235 -31.13 -16.74 -10.85
C ARG A 1235 -31.18 -17.06 -9.35
N SER A 1236 -31.33 -18.34 -8.98
CA SER A 1236 -31.16 -18.72 -7.58
C SER A 1236 -29.71 -18.59 -7.12
N PHE A 1237 -28.70 -18.86 -7.95
CA PHE A 1237 -27.26 -18.79 -7.64
C PHE A 1237 -26.79 -17.36 -7.39
N VAL A 1238 -27.22 -16.37 -8.20
CA VAL A 1238 -26.91 -14.95 -7.94
C VAL A 1238 -27.59 -14.47 -6.65
N GLY A 1239 -28.85 -14.87 -6.40
CA GLY A 1239 -29.51 -14.62 -5.12
C GLY A 1239 -28.81 -15.33 -3.94
N THR A 1240 -28.33 -16.56 -4.16
CA THR A 1240 -27.62 -17.38 -3.17
C THR A 1240 -26.28 -16.75 -2.81
N ILE A 1241 -25.50 -16.28 -3.79
CA ILE A 1241 -24.21 -15.58 -3.58
C ILE A 1241 -24.41 -14.31 -2.75
N SER A 1242 -25.46 -13.53 -3.02
CA SER A 1242 -25.77 -12.33 -2.24
C SER A 1242 -26.28 -12.63 -0.82
N SER A 1243 -26.78 -13.85 -0.58
CA SER A 1243 -27.19 -14.35 0.74
C SER A 1243 -26.08 -15.08 1.51
N LEU A 1244 -24.91 -15.28 0.87
CA LEU A 1244 -23.73 -15.83 1.55
C LEU A 1244 -23.18 -14.82 2.55
N ARG A 1245 -22.62 -15.34 3.62
CA ARG A 1245 -22.03 -14.58 4.73
C ARG A 1245 -20.70 -13.94 4.31
#